data_AF-A0A2N1HI91-F1
#
_entry.id   AF-A0A2N1HI91-F1
#
_cell.length_a   1.000
_cell.length_b   1.000
_cell.length_c   1.000
_cell.angle_alpha   90.00
_cell.angle_beta   90.00
_cell.angle_gamma   90.00
#
_symmetry.space_group_name_H-M   'P 1'
#
loop_
_entity.id
_entity.type
_entity.pdbx_description
1 polymer ?
#
loop_
_entity_poly.entity_id
_entity_poly.type
_entity_poly.pdbx_seq_one_letter_code
_entity_poly.pdbx_strand_id
1 'polypeptide(L)'
;MKTSNTRVAISGFGGLDIPHAGASVARALRAGWQGPLIIDALVDDSAMTGAWQPGIVDTVTRIQSPLKGDEAFYLSLINAQKKLGFNAFIPCLEQDIAATARLADRLHKNGINTLVPNADKMAQLSPLTLASYLHQNHIAYPHSLIAHHLHEVAHYADHLGYPVLVKGAELELIAHNAEQVLRFSSAVLERDRRSGVLLQARIAGEAYSLVCLINQDGERIENLSCRKLAINSNGHSVCSSIIDSPELEAQGLEIIKKLGAQGPITLDLIHPTGGSVYFLEGVKSCLPDWCMLAHWANKNLAVELLKLLTEPEVDETIVPLNRSNEAPLLVRSITEDVVRLDDMQHLDRHGHINMTEMNNCQSPSNNNNKPITNGGGLRVAVTGTSSFDLVNSGIGVARALRSASDDLHLIGLCYGTFDSGAYNKELFDVCFQLPITENENTLFERFKKIIQMQPIDVLIPCLDGEIPFFIKFADELKRMGVHTLLPNLDSFEKRSKTQLFSGIYEADQQGFIIPETISARNEDEVLAAVKKVGLPAVVKGPISFCVSVIDESQAKAAWHTLYYDGMKEVLIQPMISGPSFAVATVCNHRHEPLTMLTVKKLSLCPKGSTWRAMRLPQVELEAAFARFLKEIKWVGPVEGEFIRDEILDRFYLIEINPRFTGWIYYSATLGSNHPQQAVHTALGEEIIPEPDKTNLVFVRSSTELRLQPYQLASFSTKGYLHHNRIASDQIKEN
;
A
#
# COMPACT_ATOMS: atom_id res chain seq x y z
N MET A 1 -36.67 26.27 3.07
CA MET A 1 -35.68 25.41 3.73
C MET A 1 -35.80 24.00 3.16
N LYS A 2 -35.02 23.66 2.11
CA LYS A 2 -34.88 22.26 1.67
C LYS A 2 -33.85 21.60 2.57
N THR A 3 -34.30 20.95 3.64
CA THR A 3 -33.50 20.06 4.48
C THR A 3 -33.41 18.68 3.81
N SER A 4 -32.99 18.62 2.54
CA SER A 4 -32.66 17.34 1.90
C SER A 4 -31.16 17.11 2.08
N ASN A 5 -30.78 16.00 2.70
CA ASN A 5 -29.36 15.62 2.82
C ASN A 5 -28.76 15.51 1.42
N THR A 6 -27.62 16.16 1.18
CA THR A 6 -26.86 15.97 -0.05
C THR A 6 -26.39 14.52 -0.09
N ARG A 7 -26.65 13.80 -1.19
CA ARG A 7 -26.32 12.38 -1.31
C ARG A 7 -25.55 12.11 -2.60
N VAL A 8 -24.35 11.58 -2.46
CA VAL A 8 -23.42 11.34 -3.56
C VAL A 8 -22.99 9.87 -3.61
N ALA A 9 -22.96 9.30 -4.81
CA ALA A 9 -22.35 8.02 -5.08
C ALA A 9 -20.93 8.20 -5.61
N ILE A 10 -19.99 7.40 -5.13
CA ILE A 10 -18.57 7.45 -5.51
C ILE A 10 -18.13 6.05 -5.89
N SER A 11 -17.32 5.89 -6.94
CA SER A 11 -16.67 4.60 -7.25
C SER A 11 -15.16 4.63 -6.96
N GLY A 12 -14.44 3.53 -7.22
CA GLY A 12 -12.98 3.50 -7.07
C GLY A 12 -12.50 3.50 -5.63
N PHE A 13 -12.97 2.53 -4.84
CA PHE A 13 -12.53 2.30 -3.45
C PHE A 13 -11.49 1.17 -3.33
N GLY A 14 -10.73 0.92 -4.40
CA GLY A 14 -9.61 -0.01 -4.33
C GLY A 14 -8.55 0.56 -3.41
N GLY A 15 -8.32 -0.13 -2.29
CA GLY A 15 -7.43 0.35 -1.25
C GLY A 15 -6.04 -0.28 -1.29
N LEU A 16 -5.59 -0.88 -2.42
CA LEU A 16 -4.28 -1.53 -2.57
C LEU A 16 -3.11 -0.53 -2.38
N ASP A 17 -1.87 -1.00 -2.54
CA ASP A 17 -0.65 -0.17 -2.53
C ASP A 17 -0.69 0.96 -3.58
N ILE A 18 -1.48 0.76 -4.63
CA ILE A 18 -1.90 1.77 -5.60
C ILE A 18 -3.34 2.16 -5.24
N PRO A 19 -3.56 3.22 -4.46
CA PRO A 19 -4.90 3.61 -4.08
C PRO A 19 -5.65 4.24 -5.25
N HIS A 20 -6.90 3.84 -5.41
CA HIS A 20 -7.84 4.58 -6.22
C HIS A 20 -8.26 5.87 -5.50
N ALA A 21 -8.68 6.89 -6.26
CA ALA A 21 -8.97 8.21 -5.70
C ALA A 21 -10.24 8.25 -4.81
N GLY A 22 -11.15 7.28 -4.92
CA GLY A 22 -12.47 7.32 -4.27
C GLY A 22 -12.41 7.49 -2.75
N ALA A 23 -11.48 6.82 -2.06
CA ALA A 23 -11.30 6.99 -0.61
C ALA A 23 -10.76 8.37 -0.22
N SER A 24 -9.89 8.97 -1.04
CA SER A 24 -9.37 10.33 -0.83
C SER A 24 -10.46 11.37 -1.09
N VAL A 25 -11.24 11.20 -2.17
CA VAL A 25 -12.39 12.03 -2.50
C VAL A 25 -13.45 11.98 -1.39
N ALA A 26 -13.80 10.78 -0.90
CA ALA A 26 -14.77 10.61 0.19
C ALA A 26 -14.31 11.34 1.47
N ARG A 27 -13.05 11.21 1.87
CA ARG A 27 -12.50 11.93 3.03
C ARG A 27 -12.47 13.44 2.81
N ALA A 28 -12.13 13.91 1.61
CA ALA A 28 -12.13 15.33 1.29
C ALA A 28 -13.54 15.92 1.39
N LEU A 29 -14.56 15.20 0.88
CA LEU A 29 -15.95 15.60 1.04
C LEU A 29 -16.37 15.63 2.51
N ARG A 30 -16.05 14.58 3.30
CA ARG A 30 -16.36 14.54 4.73
C ARG A 30 -15.73 15.68 5.51
N ALA A 31 -14.51 16.05 5.16
CA ALA A 31 -13.77 17.10 5.86
C ALA A 31 -14.20 18.51 5.45
N GLY A 32 -14.75 18.70 4.24
CA GLY A 32 -15.04 20.04 3.70
C GLY A 32 -16.50 20.41 3.52
N TRP A 33 -17.41 19.44 3.32
CA TRP A 33 -18.81 19.72 3.00
C TRP A 33 -19.55 20.34 4.19
N GLN A 34 -20.20 21.49 3.96
CA GLN A 34 -20.95 22.20 4.99
C GLN A 34 -22.42 21.76 4.96
N GLY A 35 -22.79 20.84 5.86
CA GLY A 35 -24.16 20.37 6.02
C GLY A 35 -24.30 18.85 5.97
N PRO A 36 -25.53 18.31 6.02
CA PRO A 36 -25.76 16.87 5.98
C PRO A 36 -25.30 16.27 4.65
N LEU A 37 -24.39 15.31 4.72
CA LEU A 37 -23.84 14.59 3.58
C LEU A 37 -24.01 13.08 3.77
N ILE A 38 -24.54 12.42 2.76
CA ILE A 38 -24.56 10.96 2.64
C ILE A 38 -23.63 10.54 1.50
N ILE A 39 -22.69 9.64 1.77
CA ILE A 39 -21.75 9.09 0.79
C ILE A 39 -22.03 7.60 0.61
N ASP A 40 -22.38 7.20 -0.62
CA ASP A 40 -22.55 5.82 -1.04
C ASP A 40 -21.31 5.34 -1.80
N ALA A 41 -20.59 4.36 -1.25
CA ALA A 41 -19.51 3.70 -1.97
C ALA A 41 -20.09 2.66 -2.93
N LEU A 42 -19.85 2.84 -4.22
CA LEU A 42 -20.17 1.87 -5.26
C LEU A 42 -18.93 1.03 -5.56
N VAL A 43 -19.05 -0.28 -5.33
CA VAL A 43 -17.93 -1.22 -5.48
C VAL A 43 -18.33 -2.36 -6.41
N ASP A 44 -17.42 -2.76 -7.30
CA ASP A 44 -17.61 -3.93 -8.15
C ASP A 44 -17.01 -5.21 -7.56
N ASP A 45 -16.36 -5.11 -6.40
CA ASP A 45 -15.83 -6.21 -5.58
C ASP A 45 -15.92 -5.86 -4.07
N SER A 46 -16.33 -6.81 -3.22
CA SER A 46 -16.27 -6.66 -1.75
C SER A 46 -14.82 -6.56 -1.25
N ALA A 47 -13.84 -6.96 -2.06
CA ALA A 47 -12.42 -6.79 -1.84
C ALA A 47 -11.92 -5.34 -1.93
N MET A 48 -12.74 -4.37 -2.35
CA MET A 48 -12.38 -2.94 -2.37
C MET A 48 -12.25 -2.39 -0.94
N THR A 49 -11.09 -2.63 -0.34
CA THR A 49 -10.81 -2.36 1.08
C THR A 49 -10.99 -0.90 1.49
N GLY A 50 -10.84 0.04 0.54
CA GLY A 50 -11.02 1.46 0.79
C GLY A 50 -12.42 1.79 1.28
N ALA A 51 -13.46 1.08 0.83
CA ALA A 51 -14.87 1.31 1.18
C ALA A 51 -15.20 0.88 2.61
N TRP A 52 -14.37 0.02 3.20
CA TRP A 52 -14.55 -0.51 4.55
C TRP A 52 -13.89 0.35 5.63
N GLN A 53 -13.21 1.44 5.26
CA GLN A 53 -12.60 2.34 6.23
C GLN A 53 -13.67 2.98 7.13
N PRO A 54 -13.51 2.94 8.46
CA PRO A 54 -14.48 3.50 9.38
C PRO A 54 -14.73 5.01 9.13
N GLY A 55 -16.00 5.39 9.04
CA GLY A 55 -16.42 6.81 9.05
C GLY A 55 -16.26 7.57 7.73
N ILE A 56 -15.77 6.94 6.65
CA ILE A 56 -15.61 7.64 5.37
C ILE A 56 -16.90 7.62 4.53
N VAL A 57 -17.66 6.52 4.56
CA VAL A 57 -18.86 6.28 3.74
C VAL A 57 -20.02 5.81 4.63
N ASP A 58 -21.26 6.06 4.23
CA ASP A 58 -22.44 5.60 4.97
C ASP A 58 -22.94 4.26 4.48
N THR A 59 -22.81 3.97 3.18
CA THR A 59 -23.23 2.70 2.61
C THR A 59 -22.19 2.16 1.64
N VAL A 60 -22.17 0.83 1.49
CA VAL A 60 -21.42 0.14 0.44
C VAL A 60 -22.40 -0.66 -0.40
N THR A 61 -22.38 -0.45 -1.73
CA THR A 61 -23.32 -1.05 -2.67
C THR A 61 -22.59 -1.70 -3.83
N ARG A 62 -22.94 -2.94 -4.15
CA ARG A 62 -22.41 -3.68 -5.30
C ARG A 62 -22.97 -3.12 -6.60
N ILE A 63 -22.09 -2.79 -7.52
CA ILE A 63 -22.42 -2.50 -8.93
C ILE A 63 -21.71 -3.49 -9.86
N GLN A 64 -22.10 -3.53 -11.14
CA GLN A 64 -21.40 -4.37 -12.12
C GLN A 64 -20.25 -3.59 -12.73
N SER A 65 -19.06 -4.20 -12.81
CA SER A 65 -17.91 -3.60 -13.50
C SER A 65 -18.23 -3.29 -14.97
N PRO A 66 -17.78 -2.15 -15.52
CA PRO A 66 -17.89 -1.86 -16.95
C PRO A 66 -17.26 -2.92 -17.85
N LEU A 67 -16.31 -3.70 -17.34
CA LEU A 67 -15.71 -4.84 -18.04
C LEU A 67 -16.72 -5.94 -18.42
N LYS A 68 -17.89 -5.98 -17.76
CA LYS A 68 -19.00 -6.86 -18.11
C LYS A 68 -19.93 -6.28 -19.18
N GLY A 69 -19.66 -5.06 -19.65
CA GLY A 69 -20.42 -4.32 -20.64
C GLY A 69 -21.13 -3.08 -20.07
N ASP A 70 -21.15 -2.01 -20.86
CA ASP A 70 -21.72 -0.71 -20.48
C ASP A 70 -23.19 -0.80 -20.04
N GLU A 71 -24.02 -1.64 -20.67
CA GLU A 71 -25.42 -1.81 -20.28
C GLU A 71 -25.57 -2.43 -18.88
N ALA A 72 -24.72 -3.39 -18.52
CA ALA A 72 -24.75 -4.02 -17.21
C ALA A 72 -24.36 -3.01 -16.12
N PHE A 73 -23.31 -2.21 -16.38
CA PHE A 73 -22.90 -1.10 -15.52
C PHE A 73 -24.03 -0.07 -15.37
N TYR A 74 -24.59 0.42 -16.48
CA TYR A 74 -25.70 1.37 -16.51
C TYR A 74 -26.91 0.90 -15.69
N LEU A 75 -27.41 -0.32 -15.96
CA LEU A 75 -28.57 -0.84 -15.24
C LEU A 75 -28.29 -1.02 -13.74
N SER A 76 -27.07 -1.41 -13.38
CA SER A 76 -26.68 -1.51 -11.97
C SER A 76 -26.63 -0.16 -11.27
N LEU A 77 -26.14 0.91 -11.94
CA LEU A 77 -26.17 2.28 -11.43
C LEU A 77 -27.59 2.79 -11.25
N ILE A 78 -28.47 2.59 -12.24
CA ILE A 78 -29.88 3.00 -12.14
C ILE A 78 -30.61 2.27 -11.00
N ASN A 79 -30.35 0.97 -10.82
CA ASN A 79 -30.94 0.22 -9.72
C ASN A 79 -30.42 0.69 -8.36
N ALA A 80 -29.12 0.97 -8.24
CA ALA A 80 -28.53 1.57 -7.04
C ALA A 80 -29.14 2.95 -6.77
N GLN A 81 -29.30 3.79 -7.80
CA GLN A 81 -29.91 5.10 -7.67
C GLN A 81 -31.38 5.03 -7.22
N LYS A 82 -32.18 4.10 -7.76
CA LYS A 82 -33.56 3.90 -7.31
C LYS A 82 -33.65 3.46 -5.86
N LYS A 83 -32.66 2.69 -5.39
CA LYS A 83 -32.60 2.18 -4.01
C LYS A 83 -32.12 3.24 -3.02
N LEU A 84 -31.12 4.03 -3.40
CA LEU A 84 -30.40 4.96 -2.52
C LEU A 84 -30.89 6.40 -2.67
N GLY A 85 -31.32 6.80 -3.86
CA GLY A 85 -31.79 8.16 -4.14
C GLY A 85 -30.67 9.19 -4.26
N PHE A 86 -29.43 8.78 -4.57
CA PHE A 86 -28.38 9.73 -4.92
C PHE A 86 -28.70 10.41 -6.27
N ASN A 87 -28.26 11.64 -6.43
CA ASN A 87 -28.43 12.41 -7.67
C ASN A 87 -27.09 12.86 -8.27
N ALA A 88 -25.98 12.67 -7.56
CA ALA A 88 -24.63 12.92 -8.04
C ALA A 88 -23.82 11.63 -8.05
N PHE A 89 -23.06 11.40 -9.12
CA PHE A 89 -22.13 10.29 -9.25
C PHE A 89 -20.73 10.78 -9.62
N ILE A 90 -19.74 10.45 -8.80
CA ILE A 90 -18.32 10.77 -9.01
C ILE A 90 -17.57 9.45 -9.30
N PRO A 91 -17.32 9.11 -10.57
CA PRO A 91 -16.50 7.95 -10.91
C PRO A 91 -15.02 8.23 -10.66
N CYS A 92 -14.30 7.29 -10.04
CA CYS A 92 -12.87 7.43 -9.73
C CYS A 92 -11.98 6.32 -10.31
N LEU A 93 -12.56 5.39 -11.08
CA LEU A 93 -11.82 4.40 -11.88
C LEU A 93 -11.81 4.82 -13.35
N GLU A 94 -10.70 4.59 -14.04
CA GLU A 94 -10.59 4.92 -15.47
C GLU A 94 -11.67 4.22 -16.30
N GLN A 95 -11.92 2.92 -16.06
CA GLN A 95 -13.01 2.22 -16.76
C GLN A 95 -14.41 2.77 -16.42
N ASP A 96 -14.64 3.20 -15.18
CA ASP A 96 -15.93 3.76 -14.77
C ASP A 96 -16.15 5.11 -15.42
N ILE A 97 -15.11 5.94 -15.49
CA ILE A 97 -15.15 7.25 -16.14
C ILE A 97 -15.42 7.09 -17.63
N ALA A 98 -14.72 6.17 -18.30
CA ALA A 98 -14.92 5.90 -19.71
C ALA A 98 -16.34 5.40 -20.03
N ALA A 99 -16.89 4.50 -19.20
CA ALA A 99 -18.27 4.04 -19.35
C ALA A 99 -19.28 5.15 -19.04
N THR A 100 -19.03 5.94 -18.00
CA THR A 100 -19.86 7.10 -17.64
C THR A 100 -19.91 8.12 -18.77
N ALA A 101 -18.78 8.39 -19.43
CA ALA A 101 -18.69 9.28 -20.58
C ALA A 101 -19.58 8.83 -21.76
N ARG A 102 -19.65 7.52 -22.02
CA ARG A 102 -20.53 6.95 -23.06
C ARG A 102 -22.01 6.94 -22.66
N LEU A 103 -22.31 6.98 -21.36
CA LEU A 103 -23.65 6.85 -20.80
C LEU A 103 -24.24 8.17 -20.25
N ALA A 104 -23.48 9.27 -20.31
CA ALA A 104 -23.78 10.53 -19.61
C ALA A 104 -25.21 11.03 -19.87
N ASP A 105 -25.63 11.13 -21.14
CA ASP A 105 -26.99 11.58 -21.50
C ASP A 105 -28.10 10.71 -20.90
N ARG A 106 -27.87 9.39 -20.85
CA ARG A 106 -28.84 8.43 -20.31
C ARG A 106 -28.91 8.51 -18.79
N LEU A 107 -27.75 8.67 -18.14
CA LEU A 107 -27.66 8.87 -16.69
C LEU A 107 -28.37 10.16 -16.29
N HIS A 108 -28.11 11.26 -17.00
CA HIS A 108 -28.74 12.56 -16.74
C HIS A 108 -30.26 12.50 -16.91
N LYS A 109 -30.77 11.84 -17.97
CA LYS A 109 -32.22 11.60 -18.17
C LYS A 109 -32.88 10.82 -17.02
N ASN A 110 -32.11 10.08 -16.23
CA ASN A 110 -32.58 9.36 -15.05
C ASN A 110 -32.23 10.06 -13.73
N GLY A 111 -31.81 11.33 -13.77
CA GLY A 111 -31.54 12.14 -12.59
C GLY A 111 -30.20 11.86 -11.91
N ILE A 112 -29.24 11.24 -12.62
CA ILE A 112 -27.86 11.08 -12.15
C ILE A 112 -26.99 12.11 -12.86
N ASN A 113 -26.55 13.12 -12.11
CA ASN A 113 -25.60 14.12 -12.57
C ASN A 113 -24.17 13.60 -12.43
N THR A 114 -23.37 13.83 -13.45
CA THR A 114 -21.94 13.50 -13.51
C THR A 114 -21.23 14.57 -14.33
N LEU A 115 -19.93 14.72 -14.11
CA LEU A 115 -19.08 15.65 -14.84
C LEU A 115 -17.77 14.94 -15.19
N VAL A 116 -17.74 14.40 -16.41
CA VAL A 116 -16.61 13.68 -17.00
C VAL A 116 -16.40 14.16 -18.44
N PRO A 117 -15.21 13.97 -19.04
CA PRO A 117 -15.03 14.25 -20.45
C PRO A 117 -15.99 13.42 -21.31
N ASN A 118 -16.36 13.93 -22.50
CA ASN A 118 -17.15 13.15 -23.45
C ASN A 118 -16.39 11.91 -23.95
N ALA A 119 -17.12 10.94 -24.51
CA ALA A 119 -16.56 9.65 -24.91
C ALA A 119 -15.41 9.75 -25.93
N ASP A 120 -15.52 10.65 -26.91
CA ASP A 120 -14.47 10.85 -27.92
C ASP A 120 -13.19 11.41 -27.29
N LYS A 121 -13.33 12.36 -26.36
CA LYS A 121 -12.21 12.90 -25.60
C LYS A 121 -11.60 11.88 -24.67
N MET A 122 -12.39 11.05 -24.00
CA MET A 122 -11.88 9.94 -23.20
C MET A 122 -11.03 8.98 -24.05
N ALA A 123 -11.49 8.61 -25.24
CA ALA A 123 -10.73 7.74 -26.14
C ALA A 123 -9.43 8.40 -26.65
N GLN A 124 -9.43 9.71 -26.88
CA GLN A 124 -8.26 10.48 -27.30
C GLN A 124 -7.20 10.65 -26.19
N LEU A 125 -7.63 10.68 -24.93
CA LEU A 125 -6.74 10.88 -23.77
C LEU A 125 -6.16 9.57 -23.21
N SER A 126 -6.53 8.41 -23.77
CA SER A 126 -6.00 7.12 -23.33
C SER A 126 -4.48 7.01 -23.52
N PRO A 127 -3.74 6.25 -22.69
CA PRO A 127 -2.28 6.13 -22.80
C PRO A 127 -1.76 5.75 -24.21
N LEU A 128 -2.51 4.96 -24.96
CA LEU A 128 -2.13 4.46 -26.29
C LEU A 128 -2.38 5.49 -27.41
N THR A 129 -3.28 6.45 -27.22
CA THR A 129 -3.63 7.46 -28.23
C THR A 129 -3.07 8.83 -27.89
N LEU A 130 -2.74 9.07 -26.61
CA LEU A 130 -2.27 10.33 -26.09
C LEU A 130 -1.02 10.82 -26.82
N ALA A 131 0.00 9.98 -27.02
CA ALA A 131 1.26 10.39 -27.65
C ALA A 131 1.05 11.00 -29.06
N SER A 132 0.20 10.38 -29.89
CA SER A 132 -0.14 10.92 -31.22
C SER A 132 -0.86 12.25 -31.12
N TYR A 133 -1.77 12.40 -30.16
CA TYR A 133 -2.49 13.65 -29.92
C TYR A 133 -1.54 14.78 -29.47
N LEU A 134 -0.62 14.49 -28.54
CA LEU A 134 0.35 15.47 -28.05
C LEU A 134 1.28 15.95 -29.17
N HIS A 135 1.72 15.04 -30.02
CA HIS A 135 2.51 15.37 -31.21
C HIS A 135 1.78 16.33 -32.14
N GLN A 136 0.52 16.03 -32.49
CA GLN A 136 -0.30 16.85 -33.40
C GLN A 136 -0.59 18.26 -32.85
N ASN A 137 -0.60 18.43 -31.52
CA ASN A 137 -0.92 19.69 -30.86
C ASN A 137 0.31 20.43 -30.33
N HIS A 138 1.52 19.99 -30.72
CA HIS A 138 2.79 20.58 -30.29
C HIS A 138 2.91 20.74 -28.76
N ILE A 139 2.46 19.72 -28.03
CA ILE A 139 2.66 19.62 -26.57
C ILE A 139 3.92 18.80 -26.34
N ALA A 140 4.79 19.24 -25.43
CA ALA A 140 5.99 18.49 -25.09
C ALA A 140 5.64 17.22 -24.29
N TYR A 141 6.16 16.07 -24.70
CA TYR A 141 5.96 14.78 -24.04
C TYR A 141 7.21 13.90 -24.19
N PRO A 142 7.48 12.97 -23.25
CA PRO A 142 8.62 12.08 -23.37
C PRO A 142 8.50 11.18 -24.60
N HIS A 143 9.61 10.93 -25.30
CA HIS A 143 9.60 10.07 -26.48
C HIS A 143 9.00 8.70 -26.12
N SER A 144 7.97 8.29 -26.87
CA SER A 144 7.18 7.10 -26.55
C SER A 144 6.93 6.27 -27.81
N LEU A 145 7.01 4.95 -27.69
CA LEU A 145 6.80 3.96 -28.74
C LEU A 145 5.83 2.89 -28.23
N ILE A 146 4.97 2.37 -29.10
CA ILE A 146 4.04 1.29 -28.76
C ILE A 146 4.53 0.01 -29.42
N ALA A 147 4.83 -1.02 -28.62
CA ALA A 147 5.12 -2.35 -29.11
C ALA A 147 3.86 -3.22 -29.03
N HIS A 148 3.50 -3.86 -30.14
CA HIS A 148 2.39 -4.82 -30.17
C HIS A 148 2.87 -6.25 -29.94
N HIS A 149 4.18 -6.49 -30.14
CA HIS A 149 4.79 -7.80 -30.00
C HIS A 149 6.10 -7.74 -29.20
N LEU A 150 6.37 -8.80 -28.41
CA LEU A 150 7.58 -8.89 -27.57
C LEU A 150 8.89 -8.75 -28.34
N HIS A 151 8.95 -9.19 -29.60
CA HIS A 151 10.18 -9.09 -30.41
C HIS A 151 10.53 -7.64 -30.82
N GLU A 152 9.58 -6.70 -30.75
CA GLU A 152 9.79 -5.27 -31.03
C GLU A 152 10.39 -4.55 -29.81
N VAL A 153 10.10 -5.05 -28.60
CA VAL A 153 10.36 -4.37 -27.32
C VAL A 153 11.84 -4.04 -27.14
N ALA A 154 12.73 -5.00 -27.35
CA ALA A 154 14.16 -4.79 -27.15
C ALA A 154 14.71 -3.69 -28.07
N HIS A 155 14.32 -3.72 -29.35
CA HIS A 155 14.74 -2.73 -30.33
C HIS A 155 14.23 -1.32 -29.97
N TYR A 156 12.96 -1.20 -29.58
CA TYR A 156 12.37 0.08 -29.17
C TYR A 156 12.97 0.61 -27.88
N ALA A 157 13.22 -0.25 -26.90
CA ALA A 157 13.84 0.11 -25.64
C ALA A 157 15.28 0.62 -25.83
N ASP A 158 16.07 -0.04 -26.67
CA ASP A 158 17.43 0.40 -27.00
C ASP A 158 17.44 1.75 -27.73
N HIS A 159 16.41 2.02 -28.55
CA HIS A 159 16.24 3.32 -29.21
C HIS A 159 15.88 4.45 -28.23
N LEU A 160 15.07 4.16 -27.21
CA LEU A 160 14.68 5.12 -26.17
C LEU A 160 15.81 5.36 -25.15
N GLY A 161 16.63 4.34 -24.90
CA GLY A 161 17.68 4.35 -23.88
C GLY A 161 17.13 3.99 -22.48
N TYR A 162 17.99 3.40 -21.66
CA TYR A 162 17.64 3.01 -20.29
C TYR A 162 17.97 4.13 -19.28
N PRO A 163 17.17 4.28 -18.21
CA PRO A 163 15.96 3.50 -17.92
C PRO A 163 14.76 3.90 -18.80
N VAL A 164 13.93 2.91 -19.13
CA VAL A 164 12.69 3.07 -19.92
C VAL A 164 11.47 2.73 -19.06
N LEU A 165 10.41 3.52 -19.18
CA LEU A 165 9.11 3.25 -18.58
C LEU A 165 8.33 2.27 -19.46
N VAL A 166 7.79 1.22 -18.85
CA VAL A 166 6.92 0.22 -19.46
C VAL A 166 5.51 0.44 -18.91
N LYS A 167 4.59 0.89 -19.75
CA LYS A 167 3.22 1.23 -19.37
C LYS A 167 2.20 0.33 -20.09
N GLY A 168 1.30 -0.24 -19.30
CA GLY A 168 0.05 -0.88 -19.73
C GLY A 168 -1.16 -0.01 -19.35
N ALA A 169 -2.36 -0.58 -19.49
CA ALA A 169 -3.59 0.06 -19.06
C ALA A 169 -3.63 0.30 -17.53
N GLU A 170 -3.10 -0.64 -16.75
CA GLU A 170 -3.17 -0.61 -15.27
C GLU A 170 -1.80 -0.84 -14.59
N LEU A 171 -0.70 -0.77 -15.34
CA LEU A 171 0.64 -1.08 -14.83
C LEU A 171 1.67 -0.10 -15.37
N GLU A 172 2.52 0.45 -14.49
CA GLU A 172 3.65 1.29 -14.86
C GLU A 172 4.90 0.78 -14.12
N LEU A 173 5.95 0.42 -14.88
CA LEU A 173 7.17 -0.17 -14.36
C LEU A 173 8.40 0.50 -14.98
N ILE A 174 9.48 0.61 -14.22
CA ILE A 174 10.75 1.19 -14.68
C ILE A 174 11.73 0.07 -14.97
N ALA A 175 12.09 -0.11 -16.25
CA ALA A 175 13.12 -1.05 -16.67
C ALA A 175 14.48 -0.36 -16.82
N HIS A 176 15.50 -0.91 -16.18
CA HIS A 176 16.87 -0.41 -16.21
C HIS A 176 17.77 -1.13 -17.23
N ASN A 177 17.28 -2.22 -17.84
CA ASN A 177 18.01 -3.00 -18.83
C ASN A 177 17.06 -3.78 -19.76
N ALA A 178 17.63 -4.39 -20.81
CA ALA A 178 16.92 -5.13 -21.85
C ALA A 178 16.12 -6.34 -21.32
N GLU A 179 16.61 -6.98 -20.27
CA GLU A 179 15.94 -8.13 -19.67
C GLU A 179 14.70 -7.70 -18.89
N GLN A 180 14.83 -6.65 -18.07
CA GLN A 180 13.72 -6.08 -17.31
C GLN A 180 12.61 -5.56 -18.22
N VAL A 181 12.96 -4.87 -19.32
CA VAL A 181 11.94 -4.33 -20.24
C VAL A 181 11.18 -5.46 -20.94
N LEU A 182 11.84 -6.54 -21.35
CA LEU A 182 11.18 -7.72 -21.93
C LEU A 182 10.24 -8.37 -20.93
N ARG A 183 10.70 -8.61 -19.69
CA ARG A 183 9.88 -9.21 -18.63
C ARG A 183 8.65 -8.37 -18.31
N PHE A 184 8.84 -7.08 -18.07
CA PHE A 184 7.75 -6.16 -17.74
C PHE A 184 6.77 -6.03 -18.90
N SER A 185 7.27 -5.97 -20.14
CA SER A 185 6.42 -5.93 -21.34
C SER A 185 5.63 -7.22 -21.52
N SER A 186 6.20 -8.39 -21.21
CA SER A 186 5.47 -9.67 -21.24
C SER A 186 4.31 -9.66 -20.25
N ALA A 187 4.58 -9.24 -19.01
CA ALA A 187 3.55 -9.12 -17.99
C ALA A 187 2.42 -8.16 -18.39
N VAL A 188 2.75 -7.02 -19.01
CA VAL A 188 1.75 -6.08 -19.56
C VAL A 188 0.94 -6.72 -20.69
N LEU A 189 1.60 -7.30 -21.70
CA LEU A 189 0.94 -7.86 -22.88
C LEU A 189 0.03 -9.06 -22.55
N GLU A 190 0.43 -9.88 -21.57
CA GLU A 190 -0.38 -11.01 -21.07
C GLU A 190 -1.65 -10.52 -20.36
N ARG A 191 -1.54 -9.42 -19.59
CA ARG A 191 -2.65 -8.82 -18.85
C ARG A 191 -3.61 -8.06 -19.76
N ASP A 192 -3.09 -7.19 -20.61
CA ASP A 192 -3.85 -6.16 -21.32
C ASP A 192 -4.34 -6.58 -22.72
N ARG A 193 -4.06 -7.85 -23.10
CA ARG A 193 -4.54 -8.59 -24.28
C ARG A 193 -5.05 -7.69 -25.43
N ARG A 194 -4.19 -7.49 -26.44
CA ARG A 194 -4.42 -6.81 -27.75
C ARG A 194 -4.16 -5.30 -27.79
N SER A 195 -3.84 -4.66 -26.67
CA SER A 195 -3.69 -3.20 -26.59
C SER A 195 -2.26 -2.70 -26.90
N GLY A 196 -1.27 -3.60 -26.92
CA GLY A 196 0.15 -3.23 -27.00
C GLY A 196 0.70 -2.73 -25.66
N VAL A 197 2.02 -2.52 -25.58
CA VAL A 197 2.73 -1.96 -24.43
C VAL A 197 3.38 -0.65 -24.84
N LEU A 198 3.20 0.41 -24.03
CA LEU A 198 3.82 1.70 -24.24
C LEU A 198 5.20 1.72 -23.58
N LEU A 199 6.24 1.91 -24.38
CA LEU A 199 7.60 2.14 -23.94
C LEU A 199 7.89 3.63 -24.02
N GLN A 200 8.31 4.24 -22.91
CA GLN A 200 8.49 5.68 -22.80
C GLN A 200 9.88 6.01 -22.23
N ALA A 201 10.61 6.91 -22.88
CA ALA A 201 11.89 7.40 -22.39
C ALA A 201 11.70 8.13 -21.05
N ARG A 202 12.59 7.88 -20.09
CA ARG A 202 12.56 8.58 -18.81
C ARG A 202 13.25 9.94 -18.94
N ILE A 203 12.58 10.99 -18.47
CA ILE A 203 13.16 12.33 -18.37
C ILE A 203 13.69 12.52 -16.94
N ALA A 204 14.97 12.89 -16.82
CA ALA A 204 15.54 13.27 -15.53
C ALA A 204 15.05 14.67 -15.15
N GLY A 205 14.42 14.79 -13.99
CA GLY A 205 13.83 16.06 -13.56
C GLY A 205 13.00 15.95 -12.29
N GLU A 206 12.27 17.02 -12.02
CA GLU A 206 11.33 17.12 -10.89
C GLU A 206 9.91 16.83 -11.37
N ALA A 207 9.20 15.96 -10.65
CA ALA A 207 7.85 15.53 -11.04
C ALA A 207 6.78 16.38 -10.35
N TYR A 208 5.75 16.72 -11.12
CA TYR A 208 4.66 17.60 -10.75
C TYR A 208 3.32 16.97 -11.13
N SER A 209 2.26 17.44 -10.47
CA SER A 209 0.88 17.14 -10.82
C SER A 209 0.07 18.43 -10.78
N LEU A 210 -0.65 18.72 -11.87
CA LEU A 210 -1.57 19.85 -11.93
C LEU A 210 -2.97 19.30 -12.13
N VAL A 211 -3.87 19.59 -11.20
CA VAL A 211 -5.30 19.30 -11.36
C VAL A 211 -6.05 20.58 -11.70
N CYS A 212 -7.02 20.46 -12.59
CA CYS A 212 -7.94 21.53 -12.95
C CYS A 212 -9.36 20.97 -13.02
N LEU A 213 -10.30 21.63 -12.33
CA LEU A 213 -11.72 21.35 -12.42
C LEU A 213 -12.36 22.29 -13.44
N ILE A 214 -12.97 21.71 -14.47
CA ILE A 214 -13.57 22.42 -15.60
C ILE A 214 -15.07 22.12 -15.62
N ASN A 215 -15.93 23.13 -15.68
CA ASN A 215 -17.39 22.94 -15.73
C ASN A 215 -17.87 22.47 -17.11
N GLN A 216 -19.20 22.37 -17.27
CA GLN A 216 -19.83 21.94 -18.52
C GLN A 216 -19.62 22.92 -19.68
N ASP A 217 -19.43 24.21 -19.39
CA ASP A 217 -19.17 25.26 -20.38
C ASP A 217 -17.69 25.32 -20.81
N GLY A 218 -16.83 24.51 -20.21
CA GLY A 218 -15.39 24.54 -20.46
C GLY A 218 -14.65 25.63 -19.68
N GLU A 219 -15.31 26.26 -18.71
CA GLU A 219 -14.72 27.26 -17.83
C GLU A 219 -13.99 26.60 -16.66
N ARG A 220 -12.84 27.18 -16.30
CA ARG A 220 -12.05 26.75 -15.15
C ARG A 220 -12.72 27.21 -13.86
N ILE A 221 -13.05 26.26 -13.00
CA ILE A 221 -13.56 26.50 -11.65
C ILE A 221 -12.41 26.67 -10.66
N GLU A 222 -11.48 25.71 -10.62
CA GLU A 222 -10.34 25.75 -9.70
C GLU A 222 -9.18 24.92 -10.23
N ASN A 223 -7.94 25.32 -9.92
CA ASN A 223 -6.74 24.54 -10.21
C ASN A 223 -5.77 24.52 -9.01
N LEU A 224 -4.99 23.44 -8.94
CA LEU A 224 -3.97 23.29 -7.91
C LEU A 224 -2.75 22.53 -8.43
N SER A 225 -1.59 23.05 -8.07
CA SER A 225 -0.30 22.48 -8.41
C SER A 225 0.31 21.75 -7.22
N CYS A 226 0.84 20.57 -7.49
CA CYS A 226 1.49 19.71 -6.52
C CYS A 226 2.88 19.29 -7.04
N ARG A 227 3.89 19.36 -6.18
CA ARG A 227 5.21 18.76 -6.43
C ARG A 227 5.29 17.40 -5.77
N LYS A 228 5.69 16.37 -6.53
CA LYS A 228 5.97 15.03 -6.01
C LYS A 228 7.38 15.04 -5.43
N LEU A 229 7.49 15.05 -4.10
CA LEU A 229 8.76 15.10 -3.38
C LEU A 229 9.43 13.73 -3.29
N ALA A 230 8.65 12.67 -3.27
CA ALA A 230 9.15 11.30 -3.24
C ALA A 230 8.23 10.37 -4.01
N ILE A 231 8.83 9.49 -4.81
CA ILE A 231 8.17 8.53 -5.70
C ILE A 231 8.72 7.14 -5.37
N ASN A 232 7.84 6.15 -5.23
CA ASN A 232 8.23 4.77 -4.95
C ASN A 232 8.64 4.02 -6.22
N SER A 233 9.07 2.76 -6.09
CA SER A 233 9.53 1.94 -7.22
C SER A 233 8.47 1.68 -8.30
N ASN A 234 7.19 1.92 -8.00
CA ASN A 234 6.07 1.75 -8.93
C ASN A 234 5.67 3.08 -9.63
N GLY A 235 6.45 4.15 -9.45
CA GLY A 235 6.15 5.46 -10.07
C GLY A 235 5.10 6.29 -9.31
N HIS A 236 4.63 5.84 -8.13
CA HIS A 236 3.62 6.56 -7.36
C HIS A 236 4.21 7.52 -6.35
N SER A 237 3.60 8.70 -6.26
CA SER A 237 4.01 9.71 -5.31
C SER A 237 3.60 9.31 -3.89
N VAL A 238 4.59 9.14 -3.02
CA VAL A 238 4.37 8.84 -1.60
C VAL A 238 4.43 10.11 -0.76
N CYS A 239 5.23 11.10 -1.16
CA CYS A 239 5.30 12.40 -0.50
C CYS A 239 5.05 13.51 -1.52
N SER A 240 4.15 14.42 -1.19
CA SER A 240 3.68 15.50 -2.06
C SER A 240 3.53 16.81 -1.29
N SER A 241 3.82 17.93 -1.94
CA SER A 241 3.60 19.27 -1.40
C SER A 241 2.78 20.10 -2.37
N ILE A 242 1.86 20.90 -1.85
CA ILE A 242 1.30 22.00 -2.64
C ILE A 242 2.40 23.01 -2.92
N ILE A 243 2.40 23.54 -4.14
CA ILE A 243 3.32 24.57 -4.58
C ILE A 243 2.56 25.71 -5.23
N ASP A 244 3.16 26.89 -5.17
CA ASP A 244 2.75 28.05 -5.96
C ASP A 244 3.79 28.27 -7.06
N SER A 245 3.45 27.88 -8.29
CA SER A 245 4.33 28.03 -9.45
C SER A 245 3.54 28.63 -10.60
N PRO A 246 3.57 29.97 -10.78
CA PRO A 246 2.86 30.64 -11.85
C PRO A 246 3.26 30.13 -13.25
N GLU A 247 4.52 29.72 -13.41
CA GLU A 247 5.03 29.15 -14.66
C GLU A 247 4.41 27.79 -14.98
N LEU A 248 4.40 26.87 -14.01
CA LEU A 248 3.76 25.55 -14.14
C LEU A 248 2.27 25.71 -14.42
N GLU A 249 1.59 26.60 -13.69
CA GLU A 249 0.17 26.85 -13.89
C GLU A 249 -0.11 27.42 -15.29
N ALA A 250 0.68 28.37 -15.77
CA ALA A 250 0.52 28.92 -17.11
C ALA A 250 0.69 27.84 -18.20
N GLN A 251 1.77 27.07 -18.17
CA GLN A 251 2.03 26.02 -19.17
C GLN A 251 0.99 24.88 -19.08
N GLY A 252 0.66 24.44 -17.87
CA GLY A 252 -0.29 23.34 -17.67
C GLY A 252 -1.74 23.73 -18.03
N LEU A 253 -2.15 24.98 -17.76
CA LEU A 253 -3.46 25.47 -18.20
C LEU A 253 -3.54 25.63 -19.72
N GLU A 254 -2.44 25.97 -20.40
CA GLU A 254 -2.38 25.95 -21.87
C GLU A 254 -2.57 24.52 -22.41
N ILE A 255 -1.93 23.53 -21.78
CA ILE A 255 -2.13 22.11 -22.12
C ILE A 255 -3.60 21.73 -21.93
N ILE A 256 -4.19 22.01 -20.77
CA ILE A 256 -5.61 21.73 -20.47
C ILE A 256 -6.54 22.36 -21.52
N LYS A 257 -6.28 23.62 -21.90
CA LYS A 257 -7.04 24.31 -22.93
C LYS A 257 -6.95 23.59 -24.29
N LYS A 258 -5.76 23.10 -24.67
CA LYS A 258 -5.57 22.32 -25.90
C LYS A 258 -6.34 21.00 -25.84
N LEU A 259 -6.28 20.28 -24.71
CA LEU A 259 -7.01 19.01 -24.50
C LEU A 259 -8.52 19.18 -24.75
N GLY A 260 -9.10 20.31 -24.29
CA GLY A 260 -10.50 20.66 -24.51
C GLY A 260 -11.46 19.64 -23.89
N ALA A 261 -11.13 19.19 -22.68
CA ALA A 261 -11.91 18.23 -21.90
C ALA A 261 -12.66 18.94 -20.74
N GLN A 262 -13.74 18.32 -20.28
CA GLN A 262 -14.57 18.81 -19.16
C GLN A 262 -14.37 17.93 -17.92
N GLY A 263 -14.77 18.44 -16.75
CA GLY A 263 -14.61 17.76 -15.48
C GLY A 263 -13.21 17.85 -14.89
N PRO A 264 -12.88 17.01 -13.90
CA PRO A 264 -11.58 17.02 -13.28
C PRO A 264 -10.53 16.44 -14.23
N ILE A 265 -9.54 17.25 -14.61
CA ILE A 265 -8.39 16.85 -15.41
C ILE A 265 -7.12 16.99 -14.58
N THR A 266 -6.41 15.88 -14.39
CA THR A 266 -5.12 15.84 -13.71
C THR A 266 -4.01 15.56 -14.71
N LEU A 267 -3.03 16.45 -14.81
CA LEU A 267 -1.82 16.28 -15.59
C LEU A 267 -0.71 15.73 -14.70
N ASP A 268 0.01 14.72 -15.19
CA ASP A 268 1.29 14.27 -14.64
C ASP A 268 2.42 14.87 -15.50
N LEU A 269 3.26 15.72 -14.88
CA LEU A 269 4.24 16.56 -15.57
C LEU A 269 5.65 16.31 -15.03
N ILE A 270 6.65 16.35 -15.89
CA ILE A 270 8.07 16.32 -15.51
C ILE A 270 8.77 17.59 -15.98
N HIS A 271 9.44 18.27 -15.06
CA HIS A 271 10.28 19.43 -15.36
C HIS A 271 11.74 18.99 -15.44
N PRO A 272 12.35 18.97 -16.65
CA PRO A 272 13.72 18.52 -16.82
C PRO A 272 14.71 19.44 -16.11
N THR A 273 15.78 18.87 -15.57
CA THR A 273 16.83 19.65 -14.90
C THR A 273 17.45 20.67 -15.86
N GLY A 274 17.31 21.96 -15.54
CA GLY A 274 17.85 23.06 -16.36
C GLY A 274 17.06 23.36 -17.63
N GLY A 275 15.91 22.73 -17.85
CA GLY A 275 14.98 23.11 -18.91
C GLY A 275 13.97 24.16 -18.46
N SER A 276 13.18 24.67 -19.41
CA SER A 276 12.11 25.66 -19.19
C SER A 276 10.73 25.16 -19.62
N VAL A 277 10.64 23.90 -20.06
CA VAL A 277 9.43 23.30 -20.61
C VAL A 277 9.04 22.10 -19.76
N TYR A 278 7.78 22.06 -19.34
CA TYR A 278 7.22 20.89 -18.67
C TYR A 278 6.79 19.85 -19.73
N PHE A 279 7.25 18.61 -19.55
CA PHE A 279 6.85 17.49 -20.40
C PHE A 279 5.65 16.78 -19.77
N LEU A 280 4.63 16.48 -20.56
CA LEU A 280 3.45 15.74 -20.13
C LEU A 280 3.71 14.24 -20.19
N GLU A 281 3.76 13.60 -19.02
CA GLU A 281 3.94 12.15 -18.88
C GLU A 281 2.62 11.37 -18.98
N GLY A 282 1.51 12.00 -18.58
CA GLY A 282 0.18 11.39 -18.61
C GLY A 282 -0.95 12.35 -18.28
N VAL A 283 -2.17 11.95 -18.63
CA VAL A 283 -3.42 12.68 -18.33
C VAL A 283 -4.38 11.71 -17.64
N LYS A 284 -5.02 12.17 -16.55
CA LYS A 284 -6.06 11.42 -15.84
C LYS A 284 -7.34 12.27 -15.81
N SER A 285 -8.45 11.68 -16.24
CA SER A 285 -9.77 12.33 -16.27
C SER A 285 -10.54 12.21 -14.94
N CYS A 286 -9.83 12.27 -13.83
CA CYS A 286 -10.37 12.12 -12.48
C CYS A 286 -9.77 13.11 -11.50
N LEU A 287 -10.44 13.23 -10.35
CA LEU A 287 -9.83 13.86 -9.18
C LEU A 287 -8.60 13.03 -8.75
N PRO A 288 -7.51 13.69 -8.34
CA PRO A 288 -6.31 13.00 -7.94
C PRO A 288 -6.51 12.21 -6.64
N ASP A 289 -5.73 11.15 -6.48
CA ASP A 289 -5.67 10.37 -5.24
C ASP A 289 -5.02 11.12 -4.06
N TRP A 290 -4.54 12.35 -4.29
CA TRP A 290 -4.10 13.31 -3.27
C TRP A 290 -5.15 14.39 -2.96
N CYS A 291 -6.44 14.16 -3.23
CA CYS A 291 -7.51 15.15 -3.02
C CYS A 291 -7.54 15.75 -1.60
N MET A 292 -7.20 14.97 -0.57
CA MET A 292 -7.04 15.46 0.81
C MET A 292 -5.99 16.57 0.96
N LEU A 293 -4.89 16.51 0.20
CA LEU A 293 -3.88 17.56 0.20
C LEU A 293 -4.44 18.89 -0.32
N ALA A 294 -5.31 18.83 -1.34
CA ALA A 294 -5.99 20.00 -1.86
C ALA A 294 -6.94 20.62 -0.81
N HIS A 295 -7.68 19.76 -0.09
CA HIS A 295 -8.49 20.21 1.04
C HIS A 295 -7.66 20.89 2.14
N TRP A 296 -6.52 20.33 2.55
CA TRP A 296 -5.66 20.95 3.58
C TRP A 296 -5.04 22.27 3.11
N ALA A 297 -4.93 22.48 1.80
CA ALA A 297 -4.51 23.74 1.21
C ALA A 297 -5.68 24.72 0.97
N ASN A 298 -6.85 24.44 1.57
CA ASN A 298 -8.08 25.22 1.46
C ASN A 298 -8.66 25.32 0.05
N LYS A 299 -8.37 24.34 -0.82
CA LYS A 299 -8.90 24.22 -2.19
C LYS A 299 -9.52 22.84 -2.38
N ASN A 300 -10.66 22.60 -1.75
CA ASN A 300 -11.30 21.29 -1.74
C ASN A 300 -12.03 21.00 -3.06
N LEU A 301 -11.29 20.44 -4.02
CA LEU A 301 -11.79 20.12 -5.36
C LEU A 301 -12.95 19.11 -5.37
N ALA A 302 -13.02 18.21 -4.40
CA ALA A 302 -14.13 17.27 -4.29
C ALA A 302 -15.43 17.99 -3.91
N VAL A 303 -15.35 18.95 -2.99
CA VAL A 303 -16.50 19.79 -2.61
C VAL A 303 -16.95 20.64 -3.78
N GLU A 304 -16.02 21.30 -4.50
CA GLU A 304 -16.37 22.10 -5.68
C GLU A 304 -17.01 21.25 -6.79
N LEU A 305 -16.49 20.04 -7.04
CA LEU A 305 -17.12 19.11 -7.96
C LEU A 305 -18.54 18.74 -7.51
N LEU A 306 -18.76 18.44 -6.23
CA LEU A 306 -20.08 18.08 -5.73
C LEU A 306 -21.09 19.24 -5.82
N LYS A 307 -20.64 20.49 -5.60
CA LYS A 307 -21.49 21.68 -5.80
C LYS A 307 -21.95 21.77 -7.26
N LEU A 308 -21.05 21.64 -8.23
CA LEU A 308 -21.39 21.64 -9.67
C LEU A 308 -22.43 20.55 -10.03
N LEU A 309 -22.45 19.43 -9.30
CA LEU A 309 -23.37 18.32 -9.55
C LEU A 309 -24.74 18.48 -8.87
N THR A 310 -24.83 19.28 -7.80
CA THR A 310 -26.00 19.26 -6.90
C THR A 310 -26.65 20.62 -6.67
N GLU A 311 -25.88 21.70 -6.79
CA GLU A 311 -26.35 23.07 -6.61
C GLU A 311 -26.67 23.68 -7.99
N PRO A 312 -27.74 24.49 -8.11
CA PRO A 312 -27.95 25.27 -9.32
C PRO A 312 -26.79 26.25 -9.48
N GLU A 313 -26.33 26.49 -10.72
CA GLU A 313 -25.28 27.48 -11.00
C GLU A 313 -25.63 28.83 -10.37
N VAL A 314 -24.87 29.21 -9.35
CA VAL A 314 -24.89 30.57 -8.82
C VAL A 314 -23.72 31.28 -9.48
N ASP A 315 -24.01 32.43 -10.08
CA ASP A 315 -23.02 33.38 -10.58
C ASP A 315 -22.29 34.00 -9.37
N GLU A 316 -21.42 33.23 -8.72
CA GLU A 316 -20.55 33.71 -7.66
C GLU A 316 -19.21 34.09 -8.26
N THR A 317 -18.88 35.37 -8.16
CA THR A 317 -17.51 35.85 -8.28
C THR A 317 -16.66 35.12 -7.23
N ILE A 318 -15.82 34.19 -7.70
CA ILE A 318 -14.84 33.46 -6.87
C ILE A 318 -14.00 34.49 -6.11
N VAL A 319 -14.29 34.67 -4.82
CA VAL A 319 -13.44 35.46 -3.94
C VAL A 319 -12.25 34.57 -3.60
N PRO A 320 -11.00 34.95 -3.97
CA PRO A 320 -9.84 34.16 -3.60
C PRO A 320 -9.79 34.06 -2.08
N LEU A 321 -9.97 32.86 -1.52
CA LEU A 321 -9.60 32.64 -0.13
C LEU A 321 -8.08 32.87 -0.04
N ASN A 322 -7.69 33.79 0.84
CA ASN A 322 -6.29 34.03 1.16
C ASN A 322 -5.64 32.68 1.51
N ARG A 323 -4.64 32.28 0.72
CA ARG A 323 -3.83 31.09 1.02
C ARG A 323 -3.20 31.31 2.40
N SER A 324 -3.33 30.33 3.30
CA SER A 324 -2.48 30.33 4.49
C SER A 324 -1.03 30.13 4.05
N ASN A 325 -0.10 30.87 4.66
CA ASN A 325 1.34 30.80 4.35
C ASN A 325 1.99 29.42 4.61
N GLU A 326 1.27 28.46 5.18
CA GLU A 326 1.75 27.09 5.38
C GLU A 326 1.22 26.16 4.29
N ALA A 327 2.03 25.87 3.28
CA ALA A 327 1.71 24.86 2.27
C ALA A 327 1.81 23.46 2.93
N PRO A 328 0.70 22.70 3.05
CA PRO A 328 0.74 21.39 3.66
C PRO A 328 1.50 20.40 2.78
N LEU A 329 2.02 19.36 3.42
CA LEU A 329 2.55 18.18 2.77
C LEU A 329 1.67 16.97 3.11
N LEU A 330 1.67 16.02 2.19
CA LEU A 330 1.05 14.72 2.32
C LEU A 330 2.16 13.67 2.30
N VAL A 331 2.13 12.76 3.27
CA VAL A 331 2.86 11.48 3.19
C VAL A 331 1.85 10.35 3.20
N ARG A 332 1.93 9.44 2.22
CA ARG A 332 1.08 8.25 2.19
C ARG A 332 1.51 7.28 3.28
N SER A 333 0.51 6.75 3.96
CA SER A 333 0.63 5.68 4.92
C SER A 333 -0.42 4.61 4.66
N ILE A 334 -0.57 3.69 5.59
CA ILE A 334 -1.61 2.66 5.57
C ILE A 334 -2.43 2.73 6.86
N THR A 335 -3.70 2.38 6.75
CA THR A 335 -4.54 1.99 7.87
C THR A 335 -4.83 0.50 7.80
N GLU A 336 -5.01 -0.10 8.96
CA GLU A 336 -5.26 -1.52 9.14
C GLU A 336 -6.48 -1.67 10.03
N ASP A 337 -7.48 -2.38 9.54
CA ASP A 337 -8.79 -2.49 10.17
C ASP A 337 -9.31 -3.93 10.05
N VAL A 338 -10.40 -4.21 10.75
CA VAL A 338 -11.13 -5.49 10.65
C VAL A 338 -12.58 -5.29 10.27
N VAL A 339 -13.04 -6.13 9.37
CA VAL A 339 -14.44 -6.21 8.93
C VAL A 339 -14.99 -7.56 9.35
N ARG A 340 -16.26 -7.65 9.76
CA ARG A 340 -16.83 -8.98 10.04
C ARG A 340 -16.98 -9.74 8.73
N LEU A 341 -16.64 -11.02 8.75
CA LEU A 341 -16.80 -11.89 7.58
C LEU A 341 -18.27 -11.92 7.11
N ASP A 342 -19.21 -11.94 8.06
CA ASP A 342 -20.65 -11.91 7.80
C ASP A 342 -21.07 -10.67 7.01
N ASP A 343 -20.46 -9.51 7.27
CA ASP A 343 -20.78 -8.23 6.63
C ASP A 343 -20.32 -8.24 5.16
N MET A 344 -19.11 -8.76 4.90
CA MET A 344 -18.62 -8.93 3.52
C MET A 344 -19.49 -9.93 2.75
N GLN A 345 -19.84 -11.06 3.37
CA GLN A 345 -20.74 -12.05 2.77
C GLN A 345 -22.17 -11.52 2.58
N HIS A 346 -22.63 -10.62 3.45
CA HIS A 346 -23.91 -9.94 3.29
C HIS A 346 -23.88 -9.03 2.08
N LEU A 347 -22.82 -8.22 1.92
CA LEU A 347 -22.63 -7.38 0.74
C LEU A 347 -22.63 -8.20 -0.55
N ASP A 348 -21.92 -9.34 -0.58
CA ASP A 348 -21.87 -10.20 -1.77
C ASP A 348 -23.22 -10.86 -2.10
N ARG A 349 -24.03 -11.22 -1.07
CA ARG A 349 -25.35 -11.84 -1.28
C ARG A 349 -26.46 -10.85 -1.60
N HIS A 350 -26.48 -9.70 -0.94
CA HIS A 350 -27.60 -8.74 -0.99
C HIS A 350 -27.27 -7.47 -1.77
N GLY A 351 -25.99 -7.28 -2.14
CA GLY A 351 -25.52 -6.18 -2.95
C GLY A 351 -25.49 -4.82 -2.24
N HIS A 352 -25.75 -4.76 -0.92
CA HIS A 352 -25.80 -3.51 -0.18
C HIS A 352 -25.61 -3.72 1.32
N ILE A 353 -24.95 -2.77 1.99
CA ILE A 353 -24.80 -2.73 3.45
C ILE A 353 -24.72 -1.28 3.95
N ASN A 354 -25.27 -1.02 5.15
CA ASN A 354 -25.18 0.25 5.85
C ASN A 354 -24.01 0.22 6.85
N MET A 355 -23.05 1.12 6.68
CA MET A 355 -21.83 1.21 7.50
C MET A 355 -22.06 1.91 8.85
N THR A 356 -23.06 2.80 8.92
CA THR A 356 -23.36 3.54 10.16
C THR A 356 -23.89 2.64 11.28
N GLU A 357 -24.55 1.54 10.93
CA GLU A 357 -25.02 0.50 11.86
C GLU A 357 -23.86 -0.39 12.36
N MET A 358 -22.76 -0.50 11.59
CA MET A 358 -21.55 -1.24 11.93
C MET A 358 -20.73 -0.55 13.04
N ASN A 359 -20.52 0.76 12.92
CA ASN A 359 -19.68 1.53 13.86
C ASN A 359 -20.22 1.56 15.29
N ASN A 360 -21.55 1.46 15.48
CA ASN A 360 -22.16 1.39 16.81
C ASN A 360 -22.01 0.00 17.49
N CYS A 361 -21.73 -1.05 16.70
CA CYS A 361 -21.50 -2.41 17.22
C CYS A 361 -20.02 -2.71 17.48
N GLN A 362 -19.11 -1.92 16.91
CA GLN A 362 -17.68 -1.96 17.20
C GLN A 362 -17.36 -1.00 18.35
N SER A 363 -17.90 -1.26 19.54
CA SER A 363 -17.32 -0.66 20.75
C SER A 363 -15.86 -1.13 20.86
N PRO A 364 -14.90 -0.28 21.27
CA PRO A 364 -13.58 -0.78 21.60
C PRO A 364 -13.78 -1.86 22.66
N SER A 365 -13.28 -3.07 22.40
CA SER A 365 -13.18 -4.05 23.45
C SER A 365 -12.37 -3.38 24.55
N ASN A 366 -13.00 -3.09 25.68
CA ASN A 366 -12.32 -2.84 26.93
C ASN A 366 -11.51 -4.11 27.22
N ASN A 367 -10.29 -4.17 26.68
CA ASN A 367 -9.31 -5.15 27.06
C ASN A 367 -8.98 -4.81 28.51
N ASN A 368 -9.50 -5.60 29.44
CA ASN A 368 -9.07 -5.60 30.84
C ASN A 368 -7.65 -6.18 30.96
N ASN A 369 -6.71 -5.66 30.18
CA ASN A 369 -5.30 -5.95 30.34
C ASN A 369 -4.76 -5.05 31.44
N LYS A 370 -4.09 -5.67 32.42
CA LYS A 370 -3.54 -4.94 33.57
C LYS A 370 -2.67 -3.79 33.06
N PRO A 371 -2.87 -2.55 33.54
CA PRO A 371 -2.02 -1.43 33.19
C PRO A 371 -0.59 -1.71 33.62
N ILE A 372 0.37 -1.40 32.75
CA ILE A 372 1.80 -1.55 33.01
C ILE A 372 2.18 -0.48 34.04
N THR A 373 2.47 -0.88 35.27
CA THR A 373 2.75 0.03 36.37
C THR A 373 4.22 0.45 36.38
N ASN A 374 4.55 1.60 35.80
CA ASN A 374 5.70 2.41 36.18
C ASN A 374 5.38 3.88 35.89
N GLY A 375 5.71 4.78 36.82
CA GLY A 375 5.30 6.21 36.86
C GLY A 375 5.83 7.14 35.75
N GLY A 376 6.22 6.55 34.63
CA GLY A 376 6.38 7.14 33.30
C GLY A 376 6.19 5.97 32.33
N GLY A 377 5.25 6.09 31.39
CA GLY A 377 4.82 4.99 30.52
C GLY A 377 5.95 4.16 29.92
N LEU A 378 5.78 2.84 29.81
CA LEU A 378 6.78 1.92 29.25
C LEU A 378 7.22 2.37 27.85
N ARG A 379 8.53 2.44 27.61
CA ARG A 379 9.12 2.99 26.38
C ARG A 379 9.51 1.88 25.42
N VAL A 380 8.75 1.74 24.33
CA VAL A 380 8.97 0.68 23.34
C VAL A 380 9.43 1.28 22.03
N ALA A 381 10.62 0.89 21.57
CA ALA A 381 11.18 1.30 20.29
C ALA A 381 10.90 0.26 19.21
N VAL A 382 10.48 0.71 18.03
CA VAL A 382 10.05 -0.14 16.91
C VAL A 382 10.71 0.35 15.63
N THR A 383 11.39 -0.53 14.89
CA THR A 383 11.97 -0.23 13.57
C THR A 383 10.97 -0.55 12.45
N GLY A 384 11.36 -0.46 11.17
CA GLY A 384 10.50 -0.87 10.07
C GLY A 384 9.21 -0.07 9.98
N THR A 385 9.27 1.23 10.24
CA THR A 385 8.11 2.13 10.33
C THR A 385 7.71 2.71 8.96
N SER A 386 8.06 2.05 7.86
CA SER A 386 7.84 2.55 6.51
C SER A 386 6.72 1.79 5.82
N SER A 387 5.89 2.53 5.09
CA SER A 387 4.97 1.99 4.08
C SER A 387 5.27 2.59 2.71
N PHE A 388 6.50 3.07 2.50
CA PHE A 388 6.90 3.85 1.32
C PHE A 388 6.98 2.97 0.06
N ASP A 389 7.87 1.98 0.10
CA ASP A 389 8.07 1.01 -0.99
C ASP A 389 7.44 -0.33 -0.64
N LEU A 390 7.73 -0.83 0.55
CA LEU A 390 7.17 -2.05 1.11
C LEU A 390 6.41 -1.68 2.39
N VAL A 391 5.35 -2.43 2.67
CA VAL A 391 4.64 -2.31 3.94
C VAL A 391 5.42 -3.09 4.98
N ASN A 392 6.26 -2.38 5.73
CA ASN A 392 7.00 -2.96 6.84
C ASN A 392 6.11 -3.12 8.06
N SER A 393 6.45 -4.06 8.95
CA SER A 393 5.58 -4.43 10.07
C SER A 393 5.56 -3.43 11.24
N GLY A 394 6.49 -2.47 11.28
CA GLY A 394 6.61 -1.55 12.42
C GLY A 394 5.36 -0.71 12.68
N ILE A 395 4.62 -0.32 11.63
CA ILE A 395 3.34 0.39 11.77
C ILE A 395 2.29 -0.51 12.41
N GLY A 396 2.18 -1.77 11.97
CA GLY A 396 1.26 -2.75 12.53
C GLY A 396 1.60 -3.14 13.97
N VAL A 397 2.90 -3.26 14.29
CA VAL A 397 3.40 -3.46 15.67
C VAL A 397 3.02 -2.28 16.56
N ALA A 398 3.29 -1.04 16.13
CA ALA A 398 2.96 0.15 16.91
C ALA A 398 1.45 0.28 17.14
N ARG A 399 0.62 -0.02 16.12
CA ARG A 399 -0.83 -0.03 16.24
C ARG A 399 -1.33 -1.09 17.22
N ALA A 400 -0.78 -2.30 17.17
CA ALA A 400 -1.11 -3.37 18.11
C ALA A 400 -0.78 -2.98 19.56
N LEU A 401 0.39 -2.39 19.79
CA LEU A 401 0.79 -1.91 21.10
C LEU A 401 -0.09 -0.76 21.59
N ARG A 402 -0.38 0.22 20.72
CA ARG A 402 -1.26 1.35 21.06
C ARG A 402 -2.68 0.90 21.41
N SER A 403 -3.19 -0.13 20.73
CA SER A 403 -4.51 -0.71 21.05
C SER A 403 -4.55 -1.46 22.40
N ALA A 404 -3.38 -1.84 22.94
CA ALA A 404 -3.29 -2.52 24.23
C ALA A 404 -3.19 -1.55 25.41
N SER A 405 -2.52 -0.40 25.24
CA SER A 405 -2.42 0.63 26.27
C SER A 405 -2.04 1.99 25.66
N ASP A 406 -2.80 3.01 26.05
CA ASP A 406 -2.52 4.41 25.69
C ASP A 406 -1.34 5.00 26.45
N ASP A 407 -0.96 4.41 27.59
CA ASP A 407 0.13 4.86 28.46
C ASP A 407 1.52 4.52 27.90
N LEU A 408 1.61 3.69 26.86
CA LEU A 408 2.90 3.36 26.24
C LEU A 408 3.54 4.59 25.60
N HIS A 409 4.85 4.72 25.75
CA HIS A 409 5.64 5.69 25.01
C HIS A 409 6.30 4.99 23.81
N LEU A 410 5.74 5.16 22.62
CA LEU A 410 6.19 4.48 21.41
C LEU A 410 7.20 5.33 20.63
N ILE A 411 8.37 4.73 20.39
CA ILE A 411 9.50 5.37 19.73
C ILE A 411 9.69 4.73 18.35
N GLY A 412 9.50 5.51 17.28
CA GLY A 412 9.73 5.06 15.91
C GLY A 412 11.21 5.15 15.54
N LEU A 413 11.77 4.09 14.97
CA LEU A 413 13.13 4.06 14.44
C LEU A 413 13.08 3.93 12.92
N CYS A 414 13.31 5.04 12.24
CA CYS A 414 13.16 5.15 10.78
C CYS A 414 14.51 5.09 10.09
N TYR A 415 14.56 4.54 8.88
CA TYR A 415 15.77 4.53 8.05
C TYR A 415 15.70 5.63 6.98
N GLY A 416 14.52 5.82 6.39
CA GLY A 416 14.26 6.82 5.36
C GLY A 416 13.64 8.11 5.91
N THR A 417 13.95 9.24 5.27
CA THR A 417 13.31 10.54 5.56
C THR A 417 11.80 10.52 5.30
N PHE A 418 11.33 9.68 4.36
CA PHE A 418 9.93 9.57 3.99
C PHE A 418 9.22 8.37 4.64
N ASP A 419 9.83 7.73 5.64
CA ASP A 419 9.19 6.63 6.36
C ASP A 419 7.92 7.15 7.04
N SER A 420 6.77 6.61 6.63
CA SER A 420 5.46 7.16 6.99
C SER A 420 5.18 7.17 8.49
N GLY A 421 5.74 6.22 9.24
CA GLY A 421 5.67 6.20 10.71
C GLY A 421 6.34 7.40 11.38
N ALA A 422 7.33 8.05 10.74
CA ALA A 422 7.92 9.29 11.24
C ALA A 422 6.87 10.40 11.41
N TYR A 423 5.83 10.39 10.57
CA TYR A 423 4.77 11.41 10.53
C TYR A 423 3.44 10.92 11.11
N ASN A 424 3.39 9.70 11.63
CA ASN A 424 2.18 9.13 12.22
C ASN A 424 2.11 9.42 13.73
N LYS A 425 1.69 10.65 14.06
CA LYS A 425 1.53 11.15 15.43
C LYS A 425 0.50 10.40 16.29
N GLU A 426 -0.38 9.61 15.67
CA GLU A 426 -1.36 8.80 16.40
C GLU A 426 -0.72 7.51 16.94
N LEU A 427 0.34 7.03 16.29
CA LEU A 427 1.04 5.81 16.68
C LEU A 427 2.30 6.11 17.50
N PHE A 428 3.14 7.06 17.08
CA PHE A 428 4.44 7.31 17.68
C PHE A 428 4.49 8.64 18.43
N ASP A 429 5.12 8.64 19.60
CA ASP A 429 5.33 9.84 20.43
C ASP A 429 6.60 10.60 19.98
N VAL A 430 7.62 9.85 19.52
CA VAL A 430 8.85 10.41 18.97
C VAL A 430 9.43 9.45 17.94
N CYS A 431 10.04 9.98 16.89
CA CYS A 431 10.73 9.19 15.89
C CYS A 431 12.19 9.65 15.74
N PHE A 432 13.11 8.70 15.53
CA PHE A 432 14.53 8.93 15.30
C PHE A 432 14.98 8.26 14.01
N GLN A 433 15.94 8.88 13.33
CA GLN A 433 16.58 8.32 12.15
C GLN A 433 17.78 7.45 12.54
N LEU A 434 17.82 6.24 11.98
CA LEU A 434 18.93 5.29 11.97
C LEU A 434 19.66 5.35 10.62
N PRO A 435 20.98 5.05 10.59
CA PRO A 435 21.74 5.00 9.34
C PRO A 435 21.41 3.71 8.57
N ILE A 436 21.27 3.82 7.25
CA ILE A 436 21.36 2.67 6.35
C ILE A 436 22.85 2.36 6.19
N THR A 437 23.30 1.22 6.71
CA THR A 437 24.72 0.87 6.72
C THR A 437 24.94 -0.63 6.83
N GLU A 438 25.98 -1.12 6.17
CA GLU A 438 26.50 -2.49 6.37
C GLU A 438 27.44 -2.57 7.59
N ASN A 439 27.86 -1.42 8.14
CA ASN A 439 28.74 -1.36 9.29
C ASN A 439 27.93 -1.38 10.60
N GLU A 440 27.95 -2.53 11.25
CA GLU A 440 27.25 -2.79 12.51
C GLU A 440 27.60 -1.75 13.60
N ASN A 441 28.87 -1.31 13.69
CA ASN A 441 29.29 -0.32 14.69
C ASN A 441 28.65 1.06 14.47
N THR A 442 28.49 1.48 13.21
CA THR A 442 27.85 2.76 12.88
C THR A 442 26.39 2.79 13.33
N LEU A 443 25.66 1.69 13.09
CA LEU A 443 24.29 1.53 13.55
C LEU A 443 24.21 1.57 15.08
N PHE A 444 25.09 0.81 15.74
CA PHE A 444 25.06 0.69 17.18
C PHE A 444 25.42 1.98 17.91
N GLU A 445 26.45 2.70 17.46
CA GLU A 445 26.82 4.00 18.03
C GLU A 445 25.73 5.05 17.85
N ARG A 446 25.00 5.03 16.72
CA ARG A 446 23.81 5.87 16.58
C ARG A 446 22.74 5.48 17.60
N PHE A 447 22.49 4.18 17.77
CA PHE A 447 21.47 3.70 18.69
C PHE A 447 21.79 4.04 20.16
N LYS A 448 23.06 3.95 20.58
CA LYS A 448 23.51 4.43 21.91
C LYS A 448 23.19 5.91 22.14
N LYS A 449 23.45 6.76 21.15
CA LYS A 449 23.10 8.19 21.22
C LYS A 449 21.59 8.39 21.37
N ILE A 450 20.78 7.58 20.68
CA ILE A 450 19.32 7.63 20.82
C ILE A 450 18.91 7.24 22.23
N ILE A 451 19.43 6.14 22.80
CA ILE A 451 19.14 5.73 24.19
C ILE A 451 19.50 6.84 25.20
N GLN A 452 20.59 7.57 24.97
CA GLN A 452 20.98 8.71 25.81
C GLN A 452 20.01 9.90 25.71
N MET A 453 19.47 10.17 24.52
CA MET A 453 18.49 11.24 24.31
C MET A 453 17.10 10.86 24.81
N GLN A 454 16.72 9.61 24.59
CA GLN A 454 15.41 9.03 24.89
C GLN A 454 15.62 7.60 25.39
N PRO A 455 15.46 7.33 26.69
CA PRO A 455 15.60 5.97 27.21
C PRO A 455 14.60 5.00 26.57
N ILE A 456 15.00 3.74 26.43
CA ILE A 456 14.22 2.67 25.80
C ILE A 456 14.20 1.50 26.77
N ASP A 457 13.03 0.91 27.00
CA ASP A 457 12.88 -0.30 27.83
C ASP A 457 12.89 -1.56 26.97
N VAL A 458 12.21 -1.53 25.81
CA VAL A 458 12.11 -2.67 24.90
C VAL A 458 12.36 -2.23 23.47
N LEU A 459 13.15 -3.00 22.73
CA LEU A 459 13.34 -2.84 21.28
C LEU A 459 12.71 -4.00 20.51
N ILE A 460 11.87 -3.68 19.53
CA ILE A 460 11.28 -4.63 18.57
C ILE A 460 11.82 -4.33 17.17
N PRO A 461 12.79 -5.11 16.67
CA PRO A 461 13.22 -5.01 15.29
C PRO A 461 12.22 -5.70 14.35
N CYS A 462 11.97 -5.06 13.21
CA CYS A 462 10.90 -5.38 12.26
C CYS A 462 11.41 -5.61 10.83
N LEU A 463 12.72 -5.51 10.57
CA LEU A 463 13.32 -5.74 9.25
C LEU A 463 14.28 -6.92 9.27
N ASP A 464 14.31 -7.75 8.23
CA ASP A 464 15.19 -8.94 8.20
C ASP A 464 16.68 -8.59 8.30
N GLY A 465 17.11 -7.53 7.62
CA GLY A 465 18.52 -7.15 7.50
C GLY A 465 19.15 -6.60 8.78
N GLU A 466 18.35 -6.10 9.73
CA GLU A 466 18.86 -5.55 11.00
C GLU A 466 18.88 -6.60 12.12
N ILE A 467 18.12 -7.70 12.01
CA ILE A 467 18.04 -8.74 13.05
C ILE A 467 19.43 -9.27 13.42
N PRO A 468 20.32 -9.65 12.47
CA PRO A 468 21.65 -10.15 12.83
C PRO A 468 22.48 -9.15 13.64
N PHE A 469 22.33 -7.85 13.38
CA PHE A 469 23.01 -6.81 14.14
C PHE A 469 22.48 -6.73 15.56
N PHE A 470 21.15 -6.67 15.74
CA PHE A 470 20.55 -6.60 17.06
C PHE A 470 20.76 -7.88 17.90
N ILE A 471 20.90 -9.05 17.25
CA ILE A 471 21.32 -10.27 17.95
C ILE A 471 22.72 -10.09 18.53
N LYS A 472 23.69 -9.57 17.75
CA LYS A 472 25.05 -9.32 18.22
C LYS A 472 25.11 -8.27 19.35
N PHE A 473 24.22 -7.28 19.32
CA PHE A 473 24.18 -6.21 20.33
C PHE A 473 23.38 -6.56 21.59
N ALA A 474 22.65 -7.69 21.61
CA ALA A 474 21.66 -7.99 22.64
C ALA A 474 22.22 -7.90 24.08
N ASP A 475 23.42 -8.43 24.33
CA ASP A 475 24.04 -8.40 25.66
C ASP A 475 24.44 -6.98 26.10
N GLU A 476 24.88 -6.13 25.18
CA GLU A 476 25.21 -4.73 25.48
C GLU A 476 23.96 -3.90 25.67
N LEU A 477 22.93 -4.11 24.84
CA LEU A 477 21.61 -3.49 25.01
C LEU A 477 21.01 -3.82 26.37
N LYS A 478 21.08 -5.08 26.79
CA LYS A 478 20.61 -5.52 28.11
C LYS A 478 21.37 -4.83 29.25
N ARG A 479 22.70 -4.64 29.12
CA ARG A 479 23.50 -3.87 30.10
C ARG A 479 23.11 -2.39 30.17
N MET A 480 22.54 -1.85 29.10
CA MET A 480 21.99 -0.50 29.03
C MET A 480 20.53 -0.41 29.49
N GLY A 481 19.91 -1.52 29.91
CA GLY A 481 18.51 -1.59 30.31
C GLY A 481 17.52 -1.75 29.15
N VAL A 482 18.00 -2.00 27.93
CA VAL A 482 17.15 -2.26 26.76
C VAL A 482 16.95 -3.76 26.60
N HIS A 483 15.71 -4.21 26.74
CA HIS A 483 15.30 -5.59 26.59
C HIS A 483 14.98 -5.91 25.13
N THR A 484 15.38 -7.10 24.68
CA THR A 484 15.05 -7.64 23.35
C THR A 484 14.58 -9.08 23.49
N LEU A 485 13.79 -9.55 22.53
CA LEU A 485 13.37 -10.94 22.42
C LEU A 485 13.76 -11.46 21.04
N LEU A 486 14.97 -12.01 20.94
CA LEU A 486 15.61 -12.38 19.68
C LEU A 486 16.18 -13.80 19.75
N PRO A 487 16.27 -14.51 18.60
CA PRO A 487 16.98 -15.78 18.54
C PRO A 487 18.49 -15.54 18.68
N ASN A 488 19.25 -16.60 18.91
CA ASN A 488 20.71 -16.54 18.72
C ASN A 488 21.05 -16.66 17.22
N LEU A 489 22.31 -16.38 16.83
CA LEU A 489 22.75 -16.42 15.43
C LEU A 489 22.59 -17.81 14.79
N ASP A 490 22.86 -18.90 15.51
CA ASP A 490 22.71 -20.26 14.98
C ASP A 490 21.24 -20.58 14.64
N SER A 491 20.32 -20.25 15.55
CA SER A 491 18.87 -20.36 15.32
C SER A 491 18.41 -19.46 14.15
N PHE A 492 18.96 -18.24 14.04
CA PHE A 492 18.67 -17.34 12.92
C PHE A 492 19.16 -17.89 11.58
N GLU A 493 20.33 -18.50 11.52
CA GLU A 493 20.86 -19.08 10.27
C GLU A 493 20.12 -20.34 9.86
N LYS A 494 19.71 -21.18 10.82
CA LYS A 494 18.93 -22.41 10.59
C LYS A 494 17.63 -22.20 9.83
N ARG A 495 16.99 -21.03 9.98
CA ARG A 495 15.76 -20.66 9.27
C ARG A 495 16.00 -20.13 7.85
N SER A 496 17.24 -19.74 7.50
CA SER A 496 17.54 -19.11 6.22
C SER A 496 17.12 -20.01 5.07
N LYS A 497 16.77 -19.45 3.90
CA LYS A 497 16.33 -20.26 2.76
C LYS A 497 17.37 -21.33 2.39
N THR A 498 18.65 -20.98 2.39
CA THR A 498 19.74 -21.92 2.11
C THR A 498 19.77 -23.09 3.12
N GLN A 499 19.60 -22.85 4.42
CA GLN A 499 19.60 -23.91 5.43
C GLN A 499 18.29 -24.69 5.47
N LEU A 500 17.15 -24.01 5.40
CA LEU A 500 15.80 -24.60 5.37
C LEU A 500 15.67 -25.64 4.25
N PHE A 501 16.27 -25.34 3.09
CA PHE A 501 16.18 -26.17 1.89
C PHE A 501 17.43 -27.04 1.63
N SER A 502 18.38 -27.08 2.56
CA SER A 502 19.62 -27.86 2.41
C SER A 502 19.43 -29.39 2.55
N GLY A 503 18.25 -29.84 3.02
CA GLY A 503 17.95 -31.24 3.29
C GLY A 503 18.39 -31.71 4.68
N ILE A 504 18.79 -30.80 5.58
CA ILE A 504 19.15 -31.14 6.98
C ILE A 504 17.94 -31.47 7.86
N TYR A 505 16.74 -31.05 7.46
CA TYR A 505 15.49 -31.30 8.18
C TYR A 505 14.71 -32.44 7.53
N GLU A 506 13.86 -33.13 8.31
CA GLU A 506 12.93 -34.11 7.74
C GLU A 506 12.00 -33.43 6.72
N ALA A 507 11.85 -34.05 5.55
CA ALA A 507 11.04 -33.49 4.47
C ALA A 507 9.54 -33.40 4.83
N ASP A 508 9.04 -34.30 5.67
CA ASP A 508 7.67 -34.29 6.20
C ASP A 508 7.71 -34.10 7.72
N GLN A 509 7.20 -32.95 8.18
CA GLN A 509 7.22 -32.53 9.58
C GLN A 509 5.95 -32.94 10.35
N GLN A 510 5.16 -33.87 9.79
CA GLN A 510 3.88 -34.33 10.33
C GLN A 510 2.89 -33.15 10.52
N GLY A 511 2.59 -32.47 9.42
CA GLY A 511 1.67 -31.33 9.34
C GLY A 511 1.98 -30.38 8.19
N PHE A 512 3.24 -30.35 7.74
CA PHE A 512 3.68 -29.68 6.52
C PHE A 512 4.89 -30.37 5.91
N ILE A 513 5.18 -30.06 4.65
CA ILE A 513 6.31 -30.56 3.88
C ILE A 513 7.30 -29.42 3.60
N ILE A 514 8.60 -29.71 3.67
CA ILE A 514 9.63 -28.85 3.12
C ILE A 514 9.86 -29.29 1.65
N PRO A 515 9.54 -28.46 0.66
CA PRO A 515 9.64 -28.85 -0.75
C PRO A 515 11.08 -29.14 -1.18
N GLU A 516 11.24 -30.14 -2.06
CA GLU A 516 12.52 -30.41 -2.71
C GLU A 516 12.99 -29.15 -3.44
N THR A 517 14.19 -28.70 -3.10
CA THR A 517 14.74 -27.45 -3.61
C THR A 517 16.22 -27.68 -3.89
N ILE A 518 16.68 -27.22 -5.05
CA ILE A 518 18.05 -27.41 -5.51
C ILE A 518 18.75 -26.06 -5.55
N SER A 519 19.90 -25.96 -4.89
CA SER A 519 20.78 -24.80 -5.01
C SER A 519 21.60 -24.87 -6.30
N ALA A 520 21.73 -23.75 -7.00
CA ALA A 520 22.54 -23.59 -8.20
C ALA A 520 23.37 -22.31 -8.16
N ARG A 521 24.60 -22.37 -8.70
CA ARG A 521 25.60 -21.29 -8.66
C ARG A 521 26.09 -20.83 -10.03
N ASN A 522 25.54 -21.40 -11.10
CA ASN A 522 25.78 -21.00 -12.48
C ASN A 522 24.58 -21.38 -13.35
N GLU A 523 24.55 -20.87 -14.57
CA GLU A 523 23.46 -21.09 -15.52
C GLU A 523 23.24 -22.59 -15.83
N ASP A 524 24.32 -23.36 -16.02
CA ASP A 524 24.22 -24.80 -16.32
C ASP A 524 23.60 -25.58 -15.16
N GLU A 525 23.96 -25.26 -13.92
CA GLU A 525 23.35 -25.82 -12.71
C GLU A 525 21.87 -25.43 -12.60
N VAL A 526 21.50 -24.20 -12.96
CA VAL A 526 20.09 -23.77 -12.98
C VAL A 526 19.29 -24.61 -13.97
N LEU A 527 19.81 -24.84 -15.17
CA LEU A 527 19.15 -25.68 -16.17
C LEU A 527 19.03 -27.13 -15.75
N ALA A 528 20.10 -27.69 -15.15
CA ALA A 528 20.07 -29.04 -14.60
C ALA A 528 19.05 -29.17 -13.46
N ALA A 529 18.99 -28.17 -12.58
CA ALA A 529 18.04 -28.12 -11.47
C ALA A 529 16.59 -28.05 -11.97
N VAL A 530 16.30 -27.19 -12.95
CA VAL A 530 14.97 -27.08 -13.57
C VAL A 530 14.55 -28.40 -14.23
N LYS A 531 15.46 -29.08 -14.94
CA LYS A 531 15.18 -30.39 -15.54
C LYS A 531 14.86 -31.46 -14.49
N LYS A 532 15.51 -31.40 -13.34
CA LYS A 532 15.29 -32.35 -12.23
C LYS A 532 14.00 -32.04 -11.47
N VAL A 533 13.75 -30.78 -11.14
CA VAL A 533 12.58 -30.32 -10.39
C VAL A 533 11.30 -30.41 -11.22
N GLY A 534 11.40 -30.18 -12.53
CA GLY A 534 10.26 -30.10 -13.45
C GLY A 534 9.69 -28.67 -13.54
N LEU A 535 8.98 -28.41 -14.63
CA LEU A 535 8.32 -27.13 -14.90
C LEU A 535 6.79 -27.27 -14.74
N PRO A 536 6.08 -26.21 -14.27
CA PRO A 536 6.62 -24.91 -13.85
C PRO A 536 7.43 -24.99 -12.55
N ALA A 537 8.44 -24.12 -12.44
CA ALA A 537 9.33 -24.02 -11.28
C ALA A 537 9.35 -22.59 -10.72
N VAL A 538 10.01 -22.41 -9.58
CA VAL A 538 10.26 -21.12 -8.94
C VAL A 538 11.76 -20.96 -8.73
N VAL A 539 12.31 -19.84 -9.20
CA VAL A 539 13.70 -19.42 -8.93
C VAL A 539 13.68 -18.37 -7.83
N LYS A 540 14.38 -18.63 -6.73
CA LYS A 540 14.44 -17.75 -5.55
C LYS A 540 15.86 -17.29 -5.28
N GLY A 541 16.02 -16.03 -4.92
CA GLY A 541 17.26 -15.57 -4.30
C GLY A 541 17.34 -16.00 -2.82
N PRO A 542 18.54 -16.12 -2.23
CA PRO A 542 18.70 -16.54 -0.83
C PRO A 542 18.11 -15.55 0.18
N ILE A 543 18.11 -14.25 -0.17
CA ILE A 543 17.67 -13.15 0.70
C ILE A 543 16.31 -12.63 0.23
N SER A 544 16.22 -12.23 -1.04
CA SER A 544 15.04 -11.63 -1.65
C SER A 544 14.87 -12.15 -3.08
N PHE A 545 13.79 -11.70 -3.75
CA PHE A 545 13.42 -12.08 -5.12
C PHE A 545 12.95 -13.53 -5.27
N CYS A 546 11.85 -13.68 -5.99
CA CYS A 546 11.19 -14.95 -6.26
C CYS A 546 10.40 -14.78 -7.57
N VAL A 547 10.64 -15.66 -8.55
CA VAL A 547 9.94 -15.61 -9.83
C VAL A 547 9.56 -17.02 -10.29
N SER A 548 8.33 -17.18 -10.77
CA SER A 548 7.88 -18.41 -11.42
C SER A 548 8.40 -18.48 -12.84
N VAL A 549 8.83 -19.66 -13.27
CA VAL A 549 9.36 -19.92 -14.61
C VAL A 549 8.63 -21.11 -15.23
N ILE A 550 8.21 -20.97 -16.48
CA ILE A 550 7.48 -22.02 -17.22
C ILE A 550 8.33 -22.71 -18.30
N ASP A 551 9.52 -22.18 -18.56
CA ASP A 551 10.49 -22.74 -19.52
C ASP A 551 11.95 -22.46 -19.11
N GLU A 552 12.89 -23.11 -19.80
CA GLU A 552 14.33 -22.97 -19.54
C GLU A 552 14.86 -21.55 -19.81
N SER A 553 14.28 -20.84 -20.79
CA SER A 553 14.73 -19.48 -21.14
C SER A 553 14.39 -18.49 -20.02
N GLN A 554 13.20 -18.61 -19.44
CA GLN A 554 12.80 -17.82 -18.27
C GLN A 554 13.66 -18.12 -17.04
N ALA A 555 14.06 -19.38 -16.84
CA ALA A 555 14.98 -19.75 -15.76
C ALA A 555 16.37 -19.13 -15.92
N LYS A 556 16.91 -19.09 -17.15
CA LYS A 556 18.17 -18.40 -17.46
C LYS A 556 18.07 -16.90 -17.19
N ALA A 557 16.98 -16.27 -17.63
CA ALA A 557 16.73 -14.86 -17.33
C ALA A 557 16.71 -14.62 -15.80
N ALA A 558 15.93 -15.40 -15.06
CA ALA A 558 15.90 -15.30 -13.59
C ALA A 558 17.28 -15.42 -12.93
N TRP A 559 18.14 -16.33 -13.41
CA TRP A 559 19.54 -16.44 -12.99
C TRP A 559 20.34 -15.18 -13.28
N HIS A 560 20.30 -14.66 -14.50
CA HIS A 560 21.04 -13.45 -14.87
C HIS A 560 20.61 -12.24 -14.05
N THR A 561 19.29 -12.03 -13.88
CA THR A 561 18.75 -10.99 -12.99
C THR A 561 19.38 -11.09 -11.60
N LEU A 562 19.31 -12.27 -10.96
CA LEU A 562 19.82 -12.47 -9.60
C LEU A 562 21.35 -12.33 -9.52
N TYR A 563 22.07 -12.81 -10.53
CA TYR A 563 23.54 -12.71 -10.60
C TYR A 563 24.02 -11.27 -10.72
N TYR A 564 23.37 -10.46 -11.57
CA TYR A 564 23.68 -9.04 -11.71
C TYR A 564 23.27 -8.22 -10.49
N ASP A 565 22.29 -8.67 -9.71
CA ASP A 565 21.95 -8.14 -8.39
C ASP A 565 22.95 -8.58 -7.30
N GLY A 566 24.03 -9.28 -7.67
CA GLY A 566 25.13 -9.66 -6.78
C GLY A 566 24.96 -11.01 -6.07
N MET A 567 23.88 -11.75 -6.35
CA MET A 567 23.65 -13.07 -5.77
C MET A 567 24.53 -14.11 -6.47
N LYS A 568 25.20 -14.96 -5.69
CA LYS A 568 26.10 -16.01 -6.22
C LYS A 568 25.49 -17.41 -6.19
N GLU A 569 24.27 -17.50 -5.69
CA GLU A 569 23.54 -18.74 -5.48
C GLU A 569 22.05 -18.44 -5.63
N VAL A 570 21.31 -19.34 -6.27
CA VAL A 570 19.85 -19.30 -6.40
C VAL A 570 19.26 -20.65 -6.05
N LEU A 571 18.00 -20.66 -5.65
CA LEU A 571 17.27 -21.85 -5.25
C LEU A 571 16.17 -22.15 -6.25
N ILE A 572 16.14 -23.37 -6.78
CA ILE A 572 15.14 -23.85 -7.74
C ILE A 572 14.22 -24.81 -7.00
N GLN A 573 12.93 -24.50 -6.98
CA GLN A 573 11.90 -25.24 -6.26
C GLN A 573 10.72 -25.53 -7.21
N PRO A 574 9.98 -26.65 -7.07
CA PRO A 574 8.77 -26.86 -7.85
C PRO A 574 7.74 -25.77 -7.55
N MET A 575 6.97 -25.37 -8.55
CA MET A 575 5.86 -24.45 -8.34
C MET A 575 4.73 -25.19 -7.62
N ILE A 576 4.36 -24.69 -6.43
CA ILE A 576 3.26 -25.24 -5.64
C ILE A 576 2.05 -24.33 -5.85
N SER A 577 0.97 -24.90 -6.36
CA SER A 577 -0.25 -24.17 -6.67
C SER A 577 -1.25 -24.31 -5.53
N GLY A 578 -1.78 -23.19 -5.06
CA GLY A 578 -2.85 -23.16 -4.07
C GLY A 578 -2.87 -21.91 -3.19
N PRO A 579 -3.82 -21.83 -2.24
CA PRO A 579 -3.93 -20.68 -1.34
C PRO A 579 -2.72 -20.56 -0.41
N SER A 580 -2.29 -19.31 -0.19
CA SER A 580 -1.21 -18.99 0.75
C SER A 580 -1.74 -18.82 2.18
N PHE A 581 -0.96 -19.34 3.11
CA PHE A 581 -1.17 -19.27 4.55
C PHE A 581 0.06 -18.69 5.25
N ALA A 582 -0.15 -18.12 6.42
CA ALA A 582 0.92 -17.74 7.33
C ALA A 582 0.60 -18.26 8.73
N VAL A 583 1.60 -18.77 9.44
CA VAL A 583 1.50 -19.15 10.85
C VAL A 583 2.45 -18.29 11.64
N ALA A 584 1.92 -17.37 12.46
CA ALA A 584 2.71 -16.48 13.29
C ALA A 584 2.67 -16.91 14.77
N THR A 585 3.75 -16.62 15.49
CA THR A 585 3.84 -16.82 16.95
C THR A 585 4.95 -15.95 17.55
N VAL A 586 5.03 -15.95 18.88
CA VAL A 586 6.16 -15.44 19.67
C VAL A 586 6.68 -16.61 20.51
N CYS A 587 7.95 -16.97 20.34
CA CYS A 587 8.59 -17.99 21.17
C CYS A 587 9.26 -17.35 22.39
N ASN A 588 9.05 -17.93 23.57
CA ASN A 588 9.72 -17.49 24.79
C ASN A 588 11.18 -18.00 24.86
N HIS A 589 11.88 -17.66 25.94
CA HIS A 589 13.27 -18.10 26.20
C HIS A 589 13.44 -19.62 26.39
N ARG A 590 12.34 -20.38 26.54
CA ARG A 590 12.34 -21.86 26.58
C ARG A 590 12.04 -22.48 25.21
N HIS A 591 11.99 -21.68 24.15
CA HIS A 591 11.65 -22.09 22.78
C HIS A 591 10.22 -22.62 22.64
N GLU A 592 9.33 -22.16 23.52
CA GLU A 592 7.92 -22.52 23.50
C GLU A 592 7.13 -21.37 22.88
N PRO A 593 6.28 -21.63 21.87
CA PRO A 593 5.36 -20.63 21.35
C PRO A 593 4.32 -20.28 22.41
N LEU A 594 4.01 -18.98 22.54
CA LEU A 594 2.97 -18.50 23.46
C LEU A 594 1.58 -18.76 22.92
N THR A 595 1.34 -18.36 21.66
CA THR A 595 0.11 -18.62 20.90
C THR A 595 0.43 -18.84 19.43
N MET A 596 -0.30 -19.75 18.79
CA MET A 596 -0.17 -20.02 17.36
C MET A 596 -1.33 -19.37 16.60
N LEU A 597 -1.01 -18.59 15.58
CA LEU A 597 -2.01 -17.89 14.78
C LEU A 597 -1.83 -18.18 13.29
N THR A 598 -2.66 -19.07 12.75
CA THR A 598 -2.74 -19.34 11.32
C THR A 598 -3.74 -18.41 10.62
N VAL A 599 -3.28 -17.72 9.58
CA VAL A 599 -4.12 -16.89 8.72
C VAL A 599 -4.08 -17.39 7.29
N LYS A 600 -5.22 -17.36 6.60
CA LYS A 600 -5.32 -17.53 5.15
C LYS A 600 -5.19 -16.15 4.50
N LYS A 601 -4.22 -15.99 3.61
CA LYS A 601 -4.06 -14.76 2.81
C LYS A 601 -5.14 -14.76 1.73
N LEU A 602 -6.01 -13.76 1.74
CA LEU A 602 -7.13 -13.63 0.79
C LEU A 602 -6.76 -12.77 -0.42
N SER A 603 -5.90 -11.78 -0.22
CA SER A 603 -5.40 -10.91 -1.28
C SER A 603 -4.03 -10.36 -0.90
N LEU A 604 -3.14 -10.24 -1.88
CA LEU A 604 -1.81 -9.64 -1.73
C LEU A 604 -1.75 -8.36 -2.57
N CYS A 605 -0.91 -7.40 -2.20
CA CYS A 605 -0.51 -6.35 -3.15
C CYS A 605 0.46 -6.94 -4.19
N PRO A 606 0.73 -6.23 -5.31
CA PRO A 606 1.68 -6.67 -6.34
C PRO A 606 3.08 -7.00 -5.79
N LYS A 607 3.50 -6.38 -4.68
CA LYS A 607 4.77 -6.66 -4.00
C LYS A 607 4.72 -7.80 -2.97
N GLY A 608 3.61 -8.55 -2.91
CA GLY A 608 3.45 -9.74 -2.07
C GLY A 608 3.03 -9.48 -0.61
N SER A 609 2.87 -8.22 -0.19
CA SER A 609 2.39 -7.91 1.16
C SER A 609 0.92 -8.32 1.32
N THR A 610 0.58 -8.94 2.45
CA THR A 610 -0.79 -9.39 2.74
C THR A 610 -1.72 -8.19 2.88
N TRP A 611 -2.71 -8.05 2.00
CA TRP A 611 -3.66 -6.94 1.99
C TRP A 611 -5.00 -7.27 2.63
N ARG A 612 -5.42 -8.52 2.50
CA ARG A 612 -6.58 -9.09 3.18
C ARG A 612 -6.24 -10.48 3.71
N ALA A 613 -6.69 -10.78 4.91
CA ALA A 613 -6.49 -12.10 5.52
C ALA A 613 -7.64 -12.45 6.46
N MET A 614 -7.81 -13.75 6.71
CA MET A 614 -8.73 -14.23 7.73
C MET A 614 -8.08 -15.32 8.59
N ARG A 615 -8.42 -15.34 9.88
CA ARG A 615 -8.04 -16.40 10.81
C ARG A 615 -8.69 -17.71 10.35
N LEU A 616 -7.85 -18.74 10.13
CA LEU A 616 -8.32 -20.09 9.86
C LEU A 616 -7.48 -21.09 10.67
N PRO A 617 -7.98 -21.58 11.82
CA PRO A 617 -7.31 -22.59 12.64
C PRO A 617 -6.88 -23.81 11.85
N GLN A 618 -5.62 -24.24 12.02
CA GLN A 618 -5.04 -25.45 11.43
C GLN A 618 -4.22 -26.15 12.52
N VAL A 619 -4.88 -26.99 13.33
CA VAL A 619 -4.31 -27.54 14.57
C VAL A 619 -3.05 -28.37 14.29
N GLU A 620 -3.08 -29.22 13.27
CA GLU A 620 -1.96 -30.08 12.89
C GLU A 620 -0.77 -29.27 12.37
N LEU A 621 -1.04 -28.26 11.53
CA LEU A 621 -0.01 -27.35 11.00
C LEU A 621 0.63 -26.52 12.12
N GLU A 622 -0.19 -25.95 13.01
CA GLU A 622 0.27 -25.15 14.15
C GLU A 622 1.12 -25.99 15.10
N ALA A 623 0.68 -27.21 15.43
CA ALA A 623 1.45 -28.12 16.26
C ALA A 623 2.77 -28.55 15.60
N ALA A 624 2.78 -28.82 14.29
CA ALA A 624 3.99 -29.16 13.55
C ALA A 624 4.99 -28.00 13.53
N PHE A 625 4.52 -26.79 13.23
CA PHE A 625 5.38 -25.62 13.19
C PHE A 625 5.93 -25.27 14.58
N ALA A 626 5.13 -25.42 15.64
CA ALA A 626 5.60 -25.28 17.02
C ALA A 626 6.75 -26.25 17.37
N ARG A 627 6.65 -27.52 16.94
CA ARG A 627 7.75 -28.51 17.13
C ARG A 627 9.00 -28.09 16.36
N PHE A 628 8.84 -27.67 15.10
CA PHE A 628 9.95 -27.22 14.27
C PHE A 628 10.67 -26.00 14.89
N LEU A 629 9.93 -25.00 15.37
CA LEU A 629 10.50 -23.83 16.05
C LEU A 629 11.28 -24.22 17.31
N LYS A 630 10.80 -25.22 18.06
CA LYS A 630 11.48 -25.76 19.23
C LYS A 630 12.76 -26.51 18.87
N GLU A 631 12.75 -27.28 17.77
CA GLU A 631 13.92 -27.99 17.23
C GLU A 631 15.06 -27.01 16.87
N ILE A 632 14.74 -25.91 16.18
CA ILE A 632 15.71 -24.88 15.83
C ILE A 632 16.04 -23.92 16.99
N LYS A 633 15.44 -24.14 18.17
CA LYS A 633 15.61 -23.33 19.39
C LYS A 633 15.27 -21.84 19.19
N TRP A 634 14.17 -21.58 18.49
CA TRP A 634 13.75 -20.21 18.21
C TRP A 634 13.38 -19.43 19.48
N VAL A 635 13.67 -18.13 19.50
CA VAL A 635 13.23 -17.17 20.52
C VAL A 635 12.76 -15.91 19.80
N GLY A 636 11.67 -15.31 20.25
CA GLY A 636 11.12 -14.10 19.68
C GLY A 636 10.07 -14.31 18.59
N PRO A 637 9.66 -13.22 17.94
CA PRO A 637 8.67 -13.24 16.87
C PRO A 637 9.09 -14.11 15.69
N VAL A 638 8.13 -14.80 15.06
CA VAL A 638 8.36 -15.58 13.84
C VAL A 638 7.08 -15.78 13.06
N GLU A 639 7.19 -15.87 11.74
CA GLU A 639 6.12 -16.31 10.85
C GLU A 639 6.65 -17.35 9.86
N GLY A 640 5.98 -18.50 9.77
CA GLY A 640 6.15 -19.43 8.65
C GLY A 640 5.15 -19.11 7.54
N GLU A 641 5.62 -19.04 6.30
CA GLU A 641 4.79 -18.89 5.11
C GLU A 641 4.57 -20.23 4.42
N PHE A 642 3.31 -20.56 4.18
CA PHE A 642 2.91 -21.85 3.63
C PHE A 642 2.06 -21.69 2.36
N ILE A 643 2.10 -22.69 1.50
CA ILE A 643 1.11 -22.90 0.43
C ILE A 643 0.41 -24.21 0.72
N ARG A 644 -0.92 -24.23 0.67
CA ARG A 644 -1.70 -25.47 0.72
C ARG A 644 -1.90 -25.94 -0.71
N ASP A 645 -1.22 -27.01 -1.09
CA ASP A 645 -1.29 -27.59 -2.43
C ASP A 645 -2.73 -28.00 -2.76
N GLU A 646 -3.23 -27.56 -3.91
CA GLU A 646 -4.62 -27.75 -4.31
C GLU A 646 -4.97 -29.18 -4.74
N ILE A 647 -3.98 -30.02 -5.04
CA ILE A 647 -4.17 -31.40 -5.54
C ILE A 647 -3.98 -32.41 -4.41
N LEU A 648 -2.87 -32.31 -3.70
CA LEU A 648 -2.45 -33.21 -2.63
C LEU A 648 -3.06 -32.83 -1.28
N ASP A 649 -3.60 -31.62 -1.16
CA ASP A 649 -4.18 -31.05 0.05
C ASP A 649 -3.20 -31.03 1.25
N ARG A 650 -1.92 -30.71 0.96
CA ARG A 650 -0.84 -30.64 1.95
C ARG A 650 -0.26 -29.24 2.05
N PHE A 651 0.16 -28.86 3.25
CA PHE A 651 0.89 -27.61 3.45
C PHE A 651 2.37 -27.78 3.10
N TYR A 652 2.93 -26.81 2.38
CA TYR A 652 4.34 -26.71 2.08
C TYR A 652 4.92 -25.44 2.69
N LEU A 653 6.00 -25.56 3.45
CA LEU A 653 6.71 -24.43 4.05
C LEU A 653 7.65 -23.79 3.02
N ILE A 654 7.37 -22.53 2.69
CA ILE A 654 8.04 -21.80 1.60
C ILE A 654 9.08 -20.82 2.12
N GLU A 655 8.88 -20.28 3.33
CA GLU A 655 9.76 -19.29 3.96
C GLU A 655 9.49 -19.21 5.47
N ILE A 656 10.50 -18.80 6.25
CA ILE A 656 10.36 -18.43 7.65
C ILE A 656 10.88 -17.01 7.82
N ASN A 657 10.02 -16.09 8.25
CA ASN A 657 10.34 -14.71 8.57
C ASN A 657 10.74 -14.58 10.06
N PRO A 658 11.83 -13.88 10.41
CA PRO A 658 12.41 -13.85 11.77
C PRO A 658 11.80 -12.77 12.66
N ARG A 659 10.72 -12.13 12.18
CA ARG A 659 10.12 -10.93 12.75
C ARG A 659 8.62 -10.95 12.50
N PHE A 660 7.90 -10.06 13.17
CA PHE A 660 6.51 -9.78 12.81
C PHE A 660 6.40 -9.32 11.36
N THR A 661 5.38 -9.78 10.65
CA THR A 661 5.15 -9.43 9.26
C THR A 661 4.06 -8.35 9.16
N GLY A 662 3.83 -7.81 7.96
CA GLY A 662 3.03 -6.60 7.78
C GLY A 662 1.61 -6.68 8.37
N TRP A 663 0.98 -7.85 8.48
CA TRP A 663 -0.42 -8.00 8.95
C TRP A 663 -0.57 -8.10 10.47
N ILE A 664 0.53 -8.02 11.23
CA ILE A 664 0.57 -8.40 12.65
C ILE A 664 -0.44 -7.68 13.56
N TYR A 665 -0.89 -6.47 13.20
CA TYR A 665 -1.94 -5.78 13.95
C TYR A 665 -3.20 -6.63 14.10
N TYR A 666 -3.51 -7.46 13.09
CA TYR A 666 -4.65 -8.37 13.13
C TYR A 666 -4.63 -9.28 14.37
N SER A 667 -3.45 -9.74 14.82
CA SER A 667 -3.33 -10.56 16.02
C SER A 667 -3.95 -9.88 17.25
N ALA A 668 -3.74 -8.57 17.42
CA ALA A 668 -4.35 -7.78 18.49
C ALA A 668 -5.87 -7.70 18.37
N THR A 669 -6.40 -7.49 17.15
CA THR A 669 -7.85 -7.41 16.93
C THR A 669 -8.57 -8.75 17.19
N LEU A 670 -7.85 -9.86 17.05
CA LEU A 670 -8.35 -11.20 17.32
C LEU A 670 -8.33 -11.56 18.82
N GLY A 671 -7.64 -10.79 19.66
CA GLY A 671 -7.48 -11.04 21.10
C GLY A 671 -6.10 -11.58 21.49
N SER A 672 -5.36 -12.16 20.55
CA SER A 672 -3.99 -12.65 20.78
C SER A 672 -2.94 -11.64 20.30
N ASN A 673 -2.77 -10.55 21.06
CA ASN A 673 -1.86 -9.46 20.70
C ASN A 673 -0.39 -9.90 20.77
N HIS A 674 0.15 -10.45 19.68
CA HIS A 674 1.52 -10.95 19.61
C HIS A 674 2.59 -9.87 19.88
N PRO A 675 2.48 -8.62 19.37
CA PRO A 675 3.40 -7.54 19.74
C PRO A 675 3.43 -7.26 21.24
N GLN A 676 2.27 -7.19 21.90
CA GLN A 676 2.19 -7.08 23.35
C GLN A 676 2.86 -8.30 24.02
N GLN A 677 2.62 -9.50 23.50
CA GLN A 677 3.24 -10.70 24.04
C GLN A 677 4.77 -10.67 24.00
N ALA A 678 5.35 -10.18 22.91
CA ALA A 678 6.79 -10.01 22.79
C ALA A 678 7.35 -9.01 23.80
N VAL A 679 6.66 -7.89 24.05
CA VAL A 679 7.07 -6.87 25.03
C VAL A 679 7.15 -7.45 26.44
N HIS A 680 6.05 -8.03 26.92
CA HIS A 680 6.01 -8.63 28.26
C HIS A 680 7.02 -9.77 28.41
N THR A 681 7.18 -10.62 27.39
CA THR A 681 8.15 -11.73 27.42
C THR A 681 9.60 -11.22 27.43
N ALA A 682 9.91 -10.12 26.72
CA ALA A 682 11.22 -9.47 26.78
C ALA A 682 11.55 -8.93 28.18
N LEU A 683 10.52 -8.48 28.91
CA LEU A 683 10.60 -8.02 30.29
C LEU A 683 10.59 -9.17 31.32
N GLY A 684 10.39 -10.42 30.88
CA GLY A 684 10.32 -11.59 31.76
C GLY A 684 8.97 -11.78 32.45
N GLU A 685 7.93 -11.11 31.96
CA GLU A 685 6.57 -11.23 32.47
C GLU A 685 5.84 -12.42 31.83
N GLU A 686 5.03 -13.11 32.63
CA GLU A 686 4.17 -14.19 32.14
C GLU A 686 2.86 -13.64 31.59
N ILE A 687 2.37 -14.24 30.51
CA ILE A 687 1.14 -13.83 29.84
C ILE A 687 0.26 -15.06 29.67
N ILE A 688 -1.02 -14.87 29.96
CA ILE A 688 -2.05 -15.83 29.66
C ILE A 688 -2.79 -15.31 28.43
N PRO A 689 -2.66 -15.97 27.27
CA PRO A 689 -3.33 -15.52 26.07
C PRO A 689 -4.85 -15.70 26.16
N GLU A 690 -5.57 -14.78 25.53
CA GLU A 690 -7.02 -14.91 25.34
C GLU A 690 -7.34 -15.78 24.11
N PRO A 691 -8.52 -16.42 24.06
CA PRO A 691 -8.97 -17.15 22.88
C PRO A 691 -9.14 -16.22 21.66
N ASP A 692 -8.65 -16.66 20.51
CA ASP A 692 -8.81 -15.93 19.24
C ASP A 692 -10.27 -15.83 18.79
N LYS A 693 -10.66 -14.66 18.27
CA LYS A 693 -11.84 -14.50 17.42
C LYS A 693 -11.58 -15.10 16.03
N THR A 694 -12.62 -15.56 15.34
CA THR A 694 -12.49 -16.18 13.99
C THR A 694 -13.38 -15.54 12.91
N ASN A 695 -14.29 -14.65 13.30
CA ASN A 695 -15.28 -14.04 12.40
C ASN A 695 -14.87 -12.66 11.85
N LEU A 696 -13.60 -12.30 11.97
CA LEU A 696 -13.04 -11.02 11.51
C LEU A 696 -12.17 -11.25 10.27
N VAL A 697 -12.16 -10.29 9.35
CA VAL A 697 -11.31 -10.25 8.17
C VAL A 697 -10.43 -9.02 8.30
N PHE A 698 -9.11 -9.23 8.32
CA PHE A 698 -8.14 -8.17 8.20
C PHE A 698 -8.26 -7.50 6.84
N VAL A 699 -8.32 -6.16 6.84
CA VAL A 699 -8.25 -5.34 5.64
C VAL A 699 -7.23 -4.23 5.84
N ARG A 700 -6.46 -3.94 4.79
CA ARG A 700 -5.58 -2.78 4.74
C ARG A 700 -6.09 -1.78 3.72
N SER A 701 -5.90 -0.50 3.98
CA SER A 701 -6.20 0.58 3.03
C SER A 701 -5.10 1.64 3.08
N SER A 702 -4.85 2.30 1.96
CA SER A 702 -3.97 3.47 1.94
C SER A 702 -4.64 4.67 2.62
N THR A 703 -3.84 5.49 3.29
CA THR A 703 -4.27 6.73 3.94
C THR A 703 -3.22 7.84 3.77
N GLU A 704 -3.57 9.06 4.15
CA GLU A 704 -2.79 10.27 3.93
C GLU A 704 -2.53 10.91 5.29
N LEU A 705 -1.26 11.13 5.60
CA LEU A 705 -0.84 11.85 6.80
C LEU A 705 -0.54 13.30 6.41
N ARG A 706 -1.17 14.24 7.12
CA ARG A 706 -0.87 15.67 7.00
C ARG A 706 0.40 15.99 7.78
N LEU A 707 1.34 16.66 7.13
CA LEU A 707 2.52 17.22 7.78
C LEU A 707 2.77 18.65 7.29
N GLN A 708 3.57 19.37 8.07
CA GLN A 708 4.06 20.69 7.73
C GLN A 708 5.50 20.61 7.19
N PRO A 709 5.91 21.53 6.29
CA PRO A 709 7.25 21.49 5.68
C PRO A 709 8.38 21.43 6.70
N TYR A 710 8.24 22.15 7.83
CA TYR A 710 9.25 22.18 8.89
C TYR A 710 9.44 20.82 9.58
N GLN A 711 8.42 19.96 9.62
CA GLN A 711 8.52 18.63 10.23
C GLN A 711 9.43 17.73 9.39
N LEU A 712 9.21 17.71 8.07
CA LEU A 712 10.06 17.00 7.11
C LEU A 712 11.50 17.55 7.14
N ALA A 713 11.66 18.87 7.12
CA ALA A 713 12.98 19.51 7.19
C ALA A 713 13.70 19.20 8.52
N SER A 714 13.00 19.28 9.65
CA SER A 714 13.55 18.95 10.97
C SER A 714 13.97 17.48 11.04
N PHE A 715 13.14 16.56 10.57
CA PHE A 715 13.48 15.14 10.57
C PHE A 715 14.70 14.86 9.70
N SER A 716 14.75 15.44 8.49
CA SER A 716 15.87 15.26 7.57
C SER A 716 17.19 15.86 8.05
N THR A 717 17.16 16.94 8.85
CA THR A 717 18.38 17.68 9.27
C THR A 717 18.85 17.29 10.67
N LYS A 718 17.92 17.11 11.61
CA LYS A 718 18.22 16.74 13.01
C LYS A 718 18.20 15.24 13.24
N GLY A 719 17.53 14.47 12.38
CA GLY A 719 17.37 13.02 12.52
C GLY A 719 16.41 12.61 13.65
N TYR A 720 15.52 13.50 14.08
CA TYR A 720 14.43 13.17 15.01
C TYR A 720 13.23 14.13 14.89
N LEU A 721 12.05 13.66 15.30
CA LEU A 721 10.80 14.40 15.31
C LEU A 721 9.98 14.00 16.55
N HIS A 722 9.64 14.97 17.39
CA HIS A 722 8.73 14.77 18.53
C HIS A 722 7.30 15.10 18.11
N HIS A 723 6.38 14.23 18.49
CA HIS A 723 4.95 14.47 18.37
C HIS A 723 4.43 14.86 19.75
N ASN A 724 4.07 16.14 19.92
CA ASN A 724 3.33 16.55 21.11
C ASN A 724 1.95 15.90 21.01
N ARG A 725 1.72 14.78 21.70
CA ARG A 725 0.39 14.19 21.80
C ARG A 725 -0.46 15.18 22.59
N ILE A 726 -1.24 16.00 21.88
CA ILE A 726 -2.33 16.76 22.47
C ILE A 726 -3.26 15.69 23.01
N ALA A 727 -3.37 15.58 24.33
CA ALA A 727 -4.34 14.69 24.95
C ALA A 727 -5.72 14.99 24.33
N SER A 728 -6.47 13.94 24.00
CA SER A 728 -7.78 13.99 23.33
C SER A 728 -8.82 14.88 24.03
N ASP A 729 -8.54 15.37 25.24
CA ASP A 729 -9.37 16.30 25.99
C ASP A 729 -9.28 17.77 25.56
N GLN A 730 -8.38 18.14 24.63
CA GLN A 730 -8.25 19.54 24.14
C GLN A 730 -8.82 19.80 22.73
N ILE A 731 -9.63 18.89 22.17
CA ILE A 731 -10.35 19.13 20.89
C ILE A 731 -11.79 19.65 21.11
N LYS A 732 -12.22 19.82 22.36
CA LYS A 732 -13.38 20.66 22.69
C LYS A 732 -12.85 22.02 23.15
N GLU A 733 -13.14 23.06 22.37
CA GLU A 733 -12.72 24.47 22.54
C GLU A 733 -11.48 24.88 21.74
N ASN A 734 -11.69 25.08 20.43
CA ASN A 734 -11.37 26.35 19.75
C ASN A 734 -12.10 26.44 18.41
#